data_AF-A0A4R2ILB0-F1
#
_entry.id   AF-A0A4R2ILB0-F1
#
_cell.length_a   1.000
_cell.length_b   1.000
_cell.length_c   1.000
_cell.angle_alpha   90.00
_cell.angle_beta   90.00
_cell.angle_gamma   90.00
#
_symmetry.space_group_name_H-M   'P 1'
#
loop_
_entity.id
_entity.type
_entity.pdbx_description
1 polymer ?
#
loop_
_entity_poly.entity_id
_entity_poly.type
_entity_poly.pdbx_seq_one_letter_code
_entity_poly.pdbx_strand_id
1 'polypeptide(L)'
;MTVQRFPSPAMYVDALQNTSICLGDPDLKGASPRLDKLGRPRAISGAFASVFALRTAAGKRYALKCFTRDVPDQDIRYAAISSHLAGLSCPWQVGFDYLDPGILVDGTWYPVVKMEWVDAVGLTQWIDAHLHDSVALAGLAGRFVTLVQELSAANIGHGDFQHGNLLVTADGSLRLVDYDGMYVPALAGMRASEQGHRNYQLPTRSDTDFGPTVDRFSSWVVYLSLVSLALDPSLWRLLREDGAEHLLLAGEDFDNPAASFRFSTLLSHPRDEIRALAAQVHDQLTKPDRNPPALTAVIIDQPSRSGLPSWLVDHVTPSVVPAPRRFAQPAAAFRAVGWTSITLAAVVLVLGVAGLVAGEFAVVGMFMSLTSLAGSGAVAYRQRPEIGPASTVRKKRAALESELAAATKRVSQLGTELKRTDQENEEFSSKYAQRRRDLKKHYDQELLSLQNSARQQLKEINSQMGRTTSEQATEARARLAKIREYHKVTYLASFRVSDANLPGIGPFVANRLREAGIVSAADVLSVRYEVNRQYNTRTPWFRLRSGAVVRVQGFDEAKAKILLAWCRKHMKSAVQTQPRTLSKEVENELANRYSERRLELHAEREKINQEIAVKQAEVTSSLNSARAALDADLTRFNVAIANVRTQRTMILQQANSHVLELQRRLQMISMDADAHQEITYLRFLRFALLGK
;
A
#
# COMPACT_ATOMS: atom_id res chain seq x y z
N MET A 1 6.52 -19.85 40.05
CA MET A 1 6.32 -20.32 38.67
C MET A 1 7.68 -20.35 37.99
N THR A 2 8.12 -21.51 37.54
CA THR A 2 9.35 -21.67 36.75
C THR A 2 9.11 -21.15 35.34
N VAL A 3 9.81 -20.10 34.94
CA VAL A 3 9.79 -19.56 33.58
C VAL A 3 10.25 -20.66 32.62
N GLN A 4 9.35 -21.17 31.78
CA GLN A 4 9.72 -22.18 30.79
C GLN A 4 10.54 -21.49 29.71
N ARG A 5 11.83 -21.86 29.60
CA ARG A 5 12.73 -21.26 28.61
C ARG A 5 12.44 -21.86 27.25
N PHE A 6 11.80 -21.10 26.37
CA PHE A 6 11.51 -21.54 25.00
C PHE A 6 12.80 -21.71 24.16
N PRO A 7 12.81 -22.65 23.20
CA PRO A 7 13.92 -22.87 22.28
C PRO A 7 14.23 -21.65 21.40
N SER A 8 15.50 -21.54 21.00
CA SER A 8 15.91 -20.53 20.02
C SER A 8 15.48 -20.93 18.60
N PRO A 9 15.38 -19.97 17.65
CA PRO A 9 15.10 -20.28 16.24
C PRO A 9 16.02 -21.35 15.65
N ALA A 10 17.31 -21.35 16.02
CA ALA A 10 18.27 -22.34 15.54
C ALA A 10 17.94 -23.76 16.03
N MET A 11 17.52 -23.90 17.29
CA MET A 11 17.12 -25.19 17.85
C MET A 11 15.87 -25.76 17.16
N TYR A 12 14.92 -24.90 16.79
CA TYR A 12 13.78 -25.32 15.98
C TYR A 12 14.18 -25.76 14.58
N VAL A 13 15.10 -25.04 13.93
CA VAL A 13 15.65 -25.43 12.62
C VAL A 13 16.29 -26.81 12.71
N ASP A 14 17.05 -27.09 13.77
CA ASP A 14 17.70 -28.38 13.97
C ASP A 14 16.69 -29.51 14.20
N ALA A 15 15.69 -29.29 15.06
CA ALA A 15 14.64 -30.28 15.31
C ALA A 15 13.84 -30.61 14.03
N LEU A 16 13.45 -29.60 13.26
CA LEU A 16 12.65 -29.75 12.05
C LEU A 16 13.39 -30.42 10.88
N GLN A 17 14.69 -30.72 11.00
CA GLN A 17 15.37 -31.58 10.03
C GLN A 17 14.84 -33.02 10.07
N ASN A 18 14.19 -33.45 11.15
CA ASN A 18 13.61 -34.78 11.29
C ASN A 18 12.17 -34.75 11.83
N THR A 19 11.24 -34.33 10.97
CA THR A 19 9.81 -34.13 11.29
C THR A 19 9.04 -35.41 11.63
N SER A 20 9.55 -36.61 11.33
CA SER A 20 8.92 -37.87 11.74
C SER A 20 9.11 -38.16 13.23
N ILE A 21 10.15 -37.57 13.84
CA ILE A 21 10.46 -37.71 15.27
C ILE A 21 9.95 -36.49 16.04
N CYS A 22 10.21 -35.28 15.54
CA CYS A 22 10.04 -34.09 16.35
C CYS A 22 8.60 -33.56 16.41
N LEU A 23 7.70 -33.94 15.50
CA LEU A 23 6.32 -33.45 15.51
C LEU A 23 5.36 -34.47 16.12
N GLY A 24 4.53 -34.03 17.05
CA GLY A 24 3.56 -34.88 17.75
C GLY A 24 2.31 -35.18 16.93
N ASP A 25 1.85 -34.19 16.18
CA ASP A 25 0.62 -34.23 15.38
C ASP A 25 0.71 -35.24 14.21
N PRO A 26 -0.28 -36.14 14.06
CA PRO A 26 -0.27 -37.17 13.02
C PRO A 26 -0.22 -36.62 11.59
N ASP A 27 -0.84 -35.47 11.31
CA ASP A 27 -0.84 -34.88 9.96
C ASP A 27 0.54 -34.30 9.61
N LEU A 28 1.26 -33.82 10.61
CA LEU A 28 2.57 -33.20 10.44
C LEU A 28 3.75 -34.19 10.53
N LYS A 29 3.55 -35.38 11.09
CA LYS A 29 4.60 -36.41 11.17
C LYS A 29 5.13 -36.78 9.80
N GLY A 30 6.42 -36.55 9.60
CA GLY A 30 7.11 -36.78 8.33
C GLY A 30 6.79 -35.74 7.24
N ALA A 31 6.14 -34.62 7.58
CA ALA A 31 5.96 -33.52 6.64
C ALA A 31 7.31 -32.90 6.24
N SER A 32 7.43 -32.46 4.99
CA SER A 32 8.65 -31.84 4.48
C SER A 32 8.64 -30.33 4.74
N PRO A 33 9.62 -29.77 5.49
CA PRO A 33 9.73 -28.33 5.65
C PRO A 33 10.23 -27.65 4.37
N ARG A 34 9.77 -26.43 4.11
CA ARG A 34 10.35 -25.58 3.07
C ARG A 34 11.78 -25.23 3.45
N LEU A 35 12.72 -25.47 2.53
CA LEU A 35 14.14 -25.26 2.79
C LEU A 35 14.63 -23.87 2.32
N ASP A 36 15.69 -23.38 2.96
CA ASP A 36 16.47 -22.22 2.54
C ASP A 36 17.46 -22.58 1.42
N LYS A 37 18.24 -21.59 0.94
CA LYS A 37 19.26 -21.83 -0.11
C LYS A 37 20.39 -22.77 0.33
N LEU A 38 20.50 -23.05 1.62
CA LEU A 38 21.50 -23.94 2.22
C LEU A 38 20.92 -25.33 2.54
N GLY A 39 19.67 -25.60 2.15
CA GLY A 39 19.01 -26.89 2.36
C GLY A 39 18.51 -27.12 3.79
N ARG A 40 18.42 -26.08 4.63
CA ARG A 40 17.90 -26.19 6.00
C ARG A 40 16.45 -25.70 6.10
N PRO A 41 15.65 -26.17 7.07
CA PRO A 41 14.32 -25.62 7.31
C PRO A 41 14.34 -24.09 7.38
N ARG A 42 13.54 -23.45 6.52
CA ARG A 42 13.49 -21.99 6.41
C ARG A 42 12.58 -21.44 7.50
N ALA A 43 13.19 -20.85 8.53
CA ALA A 43 12.47 -20.07 9.53
C ALA A 43 12.07 -18.71 8.97
N ILE A 44 10.79 -18.36 9.09
CA ILE A 44 10.30 -16.98 8.98
C ILE A 44 10.22 -16.47 10.43
N SER A 45 11.23 -15.73 10.86
CA SER A 45 11.39 -15.34 12.26
C SER A 45 10.75 -13.98 12.53
N GLY A 46 9.88 -13.92 13.55
CA GLY A 46 9.40 -12.70 14.18
C GLY A 46 10.02 -12.48 15.57
N ALA A 47 9.57 -11.45 16.28
CA ALA A 47 10.10 -11.10 17.60
C ALA A 47 9.78 -12.14 18.71
N PHE A 48 8.70 -12.91 18.56
CA PHE A 48 8.16 -13.82 19.58
C PHE A 48 7.99 -15.28 19.12
N ALA A 49 8.13 -15.55 17.82
CA ALA A 49 7.97 -16.89 17.26
C ALA A 49 8.77 -17.07 15.96
N SER A 50 9.01 -18.32 15.59
CA SER A 50 9.51 -18.74 14.28
C SER A 50 8.44 -19.56 13.57
N VAL A 51 8.08 -19.16 12.35
CA VAL A 51 7.09 -19.86 11.53
C VAL A 51 7.78 -20.68 10.44
N PHE A 52 7.34 -21.92 10.27
CA PHE A 52 7.87 -22.86 9.29
C PHE A 52 6.76 -23.36 8.37
N ALA A 53 6.98 -23.32 7.06
CA ALA A 53 6.05 -23.90 6.09
C ALA A 53 6.36 -25.40 5.94
N LEU A 54 5.36 -26.24 6.19
CA LEU A 54 5.42 -27.69 6.09
C LEU A 54 4.50 -28.19 4.97
N ARG A 55 4.91 -29.26 4.29
CA ARG A 55 4.08 -29.95 3.30
C ARG A 55 3.94 -31.43 3.67
N THR A 56 2.72 -31.90 3.85
CA THR A 56 2.45 -33.30 4.18
C THR A 56 2.65 -34.20 2.96
N ALA A 57 2.72 -35.52 3.17
CA ALA A 57 2.79 -36.49 2.09
C ALA A 57 1.58 -36.42 1.13
N ALA A 58 0.39 -36.12 1.67
CA ALA A 58 -0.83 -35.89 0.90
C ALA A 58 -0.82 -34.55 0.12
N GLY A 59 0.23 -33.74 0.25
CA GLY A 59 0.41 -32.49 -0.47
C GLY A 59 -0.22 -31.26 0.18
N LYS A 60 -0.92 -31.40 1.31
CA LYS A 60 -1.45 -30.28 2.10
C LYS A 60 -0.29 -29.46 2.67
N ARG A 61 -0.50 -28.15 2.79
CA ARG A 61 0.49 -27.21 3.31
C ARG A 61 0.01 -26.62 4.63
N TYR A 62 0.92 -26.48 5.57
CA TYR A 62 0.67 -25.90 6.88
C TYR A 62 1.77 -24.90 7.24
N ALA A 63 1.43 -23.89 8.03
CA ALA A 63 2.36 -23.06 8.75
C ALA A 63 2.43 -23.54 10.21
N LEU A 64 3.62 -23.87 10.68
CA LEU A 64 3.89 -24.26 12.05
C LEU A 64 4.55 -23.09 12.78
N LYS A 65 3.85 -22.49 13.74
CA LYS A 65 4.36 -21.39 14.57
C LYS A 65 4.93 -21.96 15.86
N CYS A 66 6.23 -21.78 16.03
CA CYS A 66 6.99 -22.23 17.20
C CYS A 66 7.37 -21.01 18.06
N PHE A 67 6.97 -20.98 19.32
CA PHE A 67 7.20 -19.85 20.22
C PHE A 67 8.67 -19.76 20.65
N THR A 68 9.25 -18.57 20.65
CA THR A 68 10.67 -18.36 21.03
C THR A 68 10.83 -17.62 22.36
N ARG A 69 9.71 -17.23 22.97
CA ARG A 69 9.64 -16.54 24.25
C ARG A 69 8.39 -16.98 25.00
N ASP A 70 8.48 -16.92 26.32
CA ASP A 70 7.34 -17.10 27.21
C ASP A 70 6.51 -15.81 27.24
N VAL A 71 5.22 -15.92 26.94
CA VAL A 71 4.26 -14.82 26.98
C VAL A 71 3.16 -15.19 27.98
N PRO A 72 2.85 -14.33 28.98
CA PRO A 72 1.83 -14.63 29.97
C PRO A 72 0.48 -15.02 29.35
N ASP A 73 -0.14 -16.07 29.90
CA ASP A 73 -1.45 -16.60 29.53
C ASP A 73 -1.59 -17.06 28.06
N GLN A 74 -0.49 -17.22 27.33
CA GLN A 74 -0.48 -17.56 25.91
C GLN A 74 -1.10 -18.94 25.64
N ASP A 75 -0.81 -19.91 26.51
CA ASP A 75 -1.37 -21.26 26.50
C ASP A 75 -2.89 -21.23 26.68
N ILE A 76 -3.38 -20.50 27.69
CA ILE A 76 -4.81 -20.32 27.99
C ILE A 76 -5.52 -19.69 26.79
N ARG A 77 -4.92 -18.65 26.19
CA ARG A 77 -5.48 -17.95 25.02
C ARG A 77 -5.62 -18.87 23.82
N TYR A 78 -4.55 -19.52 23.40
CA TYR A 78 -4.59 -20.34 22.20
C TYR A 78 -5.45 -21.59 22.36
N ALA A 79 -5.48 -22.20 23.55
CA ALA A 79 -6.39 -23.31 23.84
C ALA A 79 -7.86 -22.87 23.74
N ALA A 80 -8.21 -21.72 24.30
CA ALA A 80 -9.56 -21.16 24.21
C ALA A 80 -9.96 -20.81 22.78
N ILE A 81 -9.07 -20.16 22.02
CA ILE A 81 -9.30 -19.80 20.62
C ILE A 81 -9.49 -21.06 19.77
N SER A 82 -8.55 -22.01 19.87
CA SER A 82 -8.61 -23.26 19.11
C SER A 82 -9.90 -24.06 19.41
N SER A 83 -10.29 -24.17 20.69
CA SER A 83 -11.52 -24.84 21.09
C SER A 83 -12.78 -24.14 20.57
N HIS A 84 -12.83 -22.81 20.58
CA HIS A 84 -13.99 -22.06 20.08
C HIS A 84 -14.11 -22.17 18.57
N LEU A 85 -12.99 -22.06 17.85
CA LEU A 85 -12.95 -22.16 16.38
C LEU A 85 -13.27 -23.57 15.88
N ALA A 86 -12.90 -24.62 16.61
CA ALA A 86 -13.22 -26.01 16.23
C ALA A 86 -14.73 -26.29 16.13
N GLY A 87 -15.56 -25.50 16.83
CA GLY A 87 -17.03 -25.60 16.79
C GLY A 87 -17.68 -24.83 15.64
N LEU A 88 -16.92 -24.08 14.84
CA LEU A 88 -17.42 -23.23 13.77
C LEU A 88 -17.13 -23.82 12.38
N SER A 89 -17.97 -23.46 11.42
CA SER A 89 -17.77 -23.78 10.01
C SER A 89 -18.06 -22.53 9.18
N CYS A 90 -17.14 -21.57 9.27
CA CYS A 90 -17.28 -20.28 8.60
C CYS A 90 -16.31 -20.17 7.40
N PRO A 91 -16.72 -19.60 6.26
CA PRO A 91 -15.87 -19.48 5.07
C PRO A 91 -14.57 -18.69 5.30
N TRP A 92 -14.54 -17.75 6.25
CA TRP A 92 -13.36 -16.94 6.55
C TRP A 92 -12.31 -17.67 7.38
N GLN A 93 -12.69 -18.76 8.03
CA GLN A 93 -11.84 -19.49 8.96
C GLN A 93 -10.69 -20.16 8.19
N VAL A 94 -9.51 -20.10 8.78
CA VAL A 94 -8.34 -20.88 8.39
C VAL A 94 -8.12 -21.92 9.48
N GLY A 95 -7.85 -23.17 9.10
CA GLY A 95 -7.60 -24.24 10.07
C GLY A 95 -6.56 -23.81 11.10
N PHE A 96 -6.89 -23.93 12.38
CA PHE A 96 -6.09 -23.45 13.50
C PHE A 96 -6.16 -24.39 14.70
N ASP A 97 -5.03 -25.01 14.99
CA ASP A 97 -4.91 -25.95 16.10
C ASP A 97 -3.76 -25.53 17.03
N TYR A 98 -4.07 -25.38 18.31
CA TYR A 98 -3.06 -25.29 19.36
C TYR A 98 -2.67 -26.70 19.80
N LEU A 99 -1.41 -27.06 19.62
CA LEU A 99 -0.90 -28.40 19.88
C LEU A 99 0.02 -28.37 21.10
N ASP A 100 -0.42 -28.99 22.20
CA ASP A 100 0.38 -29.21 23.40
C ASP A 100 0.16 -30.65 23.91
N PRO A 101 1.13 -31.58 23.74
CA PRO A 101 2.48 -31.36 23.21
C PRO A 101 2.51 -31.20 21.68
N GLY A 102 3.37 -30.29 21.18
CA GLY A 102 3.45 -29.92 19.76
C GLY A 102 4.72 -30.41 19.04
N ILE A 103 5.88 -29.90 19.49
CA ILE A 103 7.20 -30.18 18.92
C ILE A 103 8.21 -30.61 19.99
N LEU A 104 9.00 -31.63 19.71
CA LEU A 104 10.09 -32.12 20.55
C LEU A 104 11.40 -31.42 20.15
N VAL A 105 12.01 -30.71 21.10
CA VAL A 105 13.30 -30.04 20.92
C VAL A 105 14.19 -30.38 22.12
N ASP A 106 15.36 -30.96 21.85
CA ASP A 106 16.34 -31.36 22.87
C ASP A 106 15.73 -32.17 24.02
N GLY A 107 14.90 -33.18 23.67
CA GLY A 107 14.25 -34.07 24.62
C GLY A 107 13.04 -33.49 25.37
N THR A 108 12.68 -32.23 25.14
CA THR A 108 11.52 -31.57 25.79
C THR A 108 10.44 -31.23 24.77
N TRP A 109 9.17 -31.50 25.09
CA TRP A 109 8.03 -31.11 24.26
C TRP A 109 7.64 -29.65 24.53
N TYR A 110 7.36 -28.91 23.46
CA TYR A 110 6.91 -27.53 23.50
C TYR A 110 5.61 -27.38 22.72
N PRO A 111 4.73 -26.45 23.13
CA PRO A 111 3.52 -26.17 22.39
C PRO A 111 3.84 -25.45 21.08
N VAL A 112 2.98 -25.67 20.07
CA VAL A 112 3.05 -25.00 18.77
C VAL A 112 1.64 -24.72 18.26
N VAL A 113 1.56 -23.81 17.29
CA VAL A 113 0.32 -23.55 16.56
C VAL A 113 0.45 -24.10 15.13
N LYS A 114 -0.47 -24.97 14.73
CA LYS A 114 -0.61 -25.50 13.37
C LYS A 114 -1.69 -24.70 12.64
N MET A 115 -1.33 -24.06 11.55
CA MET A 115 -2.24 -23.26 10.72
C MET A 115 -2.29 -23.81 9.30
N GLU A 116 -3.49 -23.94 8.72
CA GLU A 116 -3.65 -24.27 7.30
C GLU A 116 -3.02 -23.18 6.42
N TRP A 117 -2.27 -23.60 5.40
CA TRP A 117 -1.75 -22.66 4.41
C TRP A 117 -2.83 -22.37 3.36
N VAL A 118 -3.27 -21.12 3.31
CA VAL A 118 -4.25 -20.66 2.33
C VAL A 118 -3.54 -20.19 1.05
N ASP A 119 -3.95 -20.72 -0.10
CA ASP A 119 -3.56 -20.18 -1.40
C ASP A 119 -4.40 -18.92 -1.72
N ALA A 120 -3.99 -17.80 -1.14
CA ALA A 120 -4.64 -16.49 -1.28
C ALA A 120 -3.60 -15.35 -1.36
N VAL A 121 -4.04 -14.17 -1.79
CA VAL A 121 -3.22 -12.95 -1.82
C VAL A 121 -3.67 -11.97 -0.73
N GLY A 122 -2.77 -11.11 -0.23
CA GLY A 122 -3.15 -10.08 0.74
C GLY A 122 -4.12 -9.05 0.15
N LEU A 123 -4.95 -8.43 0.98
CA LEU A 123 -6.00 -7.52 0.55
C LEU A 123 -5.48 -6.36 -0.32
N THR A 124 -4.36 -5.74 0.04
CA THR A 124 -3.77 -4.64 -0.75
C THR A 124 -3.32 -5.09 -2.13
N GLN A 125 -2.64 -6.24 -2.21
CA GLN A 125 -2.23 -6.83 -3.49
C GLN A 125 -3.44 -7.18 -4.36
N TRP A 126 -4.52 -7.68 -3.75
CA TRP A 126 -5.76 -7.97 -4.47
C TRP A 126 -6.41 -6.68 -5.01
N ILE A 127 -6.49 -5.63 -4.20
CA ILE A 127 -7.00 -4.30 -4.59
C ILE A 127 -6.17 -3.72 -5.74
N ASP A 128 -4.84 -3.77 -5.65
CA ASP A 128 -3.95 -3.28 -6.73
C ASP A 128 -4.25 -3.97 -8.07
N ALA A 129 -4.53 -5.28 -8.05
CA ALA A 129 -4.86 -6.07 -9.24
C ALA A 129 -6.28 -5.81 -9.79
N HIS A 130 -7.22 -5.37 -8.95
CA HIS A 130 -8.64 -5.20 -9.29
C HIS A 130 -9.11 -3.74 -9.16
N LEU A 131 -8.19 -2.78 -9.12
CA LEU A 131 -8.50 -1.38 -8.82
C LEU A 131 -9.55 -0.79 -9.77
N HIS A 132 -9.56 -1.21 -11.03
CA HIS A 132 -10.50 -0.73 -12.04
C HIS A 132 -11.73 -1.64 -12.23
N ASP A 133 -11.88 -2.69 -11.42
CA ASP A 133 -13.04 -3.58 -11.41
C ASP A 133 -13.97 -3.22 -10.24
N SER A 134 -14.86 -2.27 -10.50
CA SER A 134 -15.85 -1.79 -9.52
C SER A 134 -16.78 -2.89 -9.01
N VAL A 135 -17.11 -3.89 -9.85
CA VAL A 135 -18.00 -4.99 -9.48
C VAL A 135 -17.29 -5.94 -8.52
N ALA A 136 -16.03 -6.28 -8.80
CA ALA A 136 -15.23 -7.12 -7.92
C ALA A 136 -15.02 -6.45 -6.55
N LEU A 137 -14.67 -5.15 -6.52
CA LEU A 137 -14.49 -4.39 -5.27
C LEU A 137 -15.79 -4.28 -4.46
N ALA A 138 -16.92 -3.98 -5.11
CA ALA A 138 -18.23 -3.95 -4.44
C ALA A 138 -18.64 -5.33 -3.92
N GLY A 139 -18.38 -6.40 -4.69
CA GLY A 139 -18.60 -7.77 -4.26
C GLY A 139 -17.75 -8.15 -3.04
N LEU A 140 -16.48 -7.75 -3.03
CA LEU A 140 -15.59 -7.97 -1.89
C LEU A 140 -16.05 -7.18 -0.65
N ALA A 141 -16.51 -5.93 -0.82
CA ALA A 141 -17.11 -5.15 0.26
C ALA A 141 -18.34 -5.85 0.85
N GLY A 142 -19.18 -6.46 0.01
CA GLY A 142 -20.31 -7.28 0.45
C GLY A 142 -19.88 -8.50 1.27
N ARG A 143 -18.89 -9.27 0.78
CA ARG A 143 -18.35 -10.41 1.53
C ARG A 143 -17.67 -10.00 2.84
N PHE A 144 -17.06 -8.83 2.87
CA PHE A 144 -16.47 -8.27 4.09
C PHE A 144 -17.53 -7.99 5.16
N VAL A 145 -18.69 -7.42 4.77
CA VAL A 145 -19.82 -7.26 5.69
C VAL A 145 -20.29 -8.61 6.24
N THR A 146 -20.43 -9.63 5.38
CA THR A 146 -20.81 -10.98 5.80
C THR A 146 -19.81 -11.55 6.81
N LEU A 147 -18.51 -11.41 6.55
CA LEU A 147 -17.45 -11.83 7.49
C LEU A 147 -17.60 -11.14 8.85
N VAL A 148 -17.79 -9.82 8.88
CA VAL A 148 -17.98 -9.06 10.13
C VAL A 148 -19.22 -9.51 10.89
N GLN A 149 -20.31 -9.80 10.18
CA GLN A 149 -21.54 -10.32 10.77
C GLN A 149 -21.35 -11.73 11.36
N GLU A 150 -20.62 -12.60 10.67
CA GLU A 150 -20.30 -13.95 11.16
C GLU A 150 -19.42 -13.91 12.42
N LEU A 151 -18.40 -13.05 12.46
CA LEU A 151 -17.59 -12.83 13.67
C LEU A 151 -18.45 -12.35 14.83
N SER A 152 -19.31 -11.35 14.59
CA SER A 152 -20.22 -10.81 15.61
C SER A 152 -21.21 -11.87 16.10
N ALA A 153 -21.76 -12.71 15.22
CA ALA A 153 -22.69 -13.78 15.58
C ALA A 153 -22.01 -14.87 16.42
N ALA A 154 -20.72 -15.13 16.17
CA ALA A 154 -19.90 -16.06 16.94
C ALA A 154 -19.31 -15.45 18.22
N ASN A 155 -19.63 -14.18 18.55
CA ASN A 155 -19.02 -13.40 19.64
C ASN A 155 -17.48 -13.38 19.59
N ILE A 156 -16.94 -13.28 18.39
CA ILE A 156 -15.50 -13.20 18.13
C ILE A 156 -15.11 -11.74 17.87
N GLY A 157 -14.05 -11.30 18.55
CA GLY A 157 -13.28 -10.14 18.13
C GLY A 157 -11.91 -10.63 17.65
N HIS A 158 -11.47 -10.27 16.46
CA HIS A 158 -10.12 -10.53 15.98
C HIS A 158 -9.03 -9.81 16.78
N GLY A 159 -9.27 -8.55 17.20
CA GLY A 159 -8.32 -7.77 18.00
C GLY A 159 -7.22 -7.06 17.21
N ASP A 160 -6.85 -7.57 16.03
CA ASP A 160 -6.04 -6.86 15.02
C ASP A 160 -6.67 -6.93 13.61
N PHE A 161 -7.92 -6.48 13.49
CA PHE A 161 -8.64 -6.57 12.22
C PHE A 161 -8.18 -5.51 11.21
N GLN A 162 -7.23 -5.87 10.34
CA GLN A 162 -6.59 -4.97 9.39
C GLN A 162 -6.30 -5.62 8.04
N HIS A 163 -5.88 -4.81 7.05
CA HIS A 163 -5.55 -5.26 5.70
C HIS A 163 -4.49 -6.38 5.63
N GLY A 164 -3.51 -6.39 6.54
CA GLY A 164 -2.45 -7.41 6.58
C GLY A 164 -2.97 -8.80 6.96
N ASN A 165 -4.09 -8.85 7.69
CA ASN A 165 -4.69 -10.07 8.22
C ASN A 165 -5.87 -10.57 7.37
N LEU A 166 -6.19 -9.86 6.28
CA LEU A 166 -7.23 -10.23 5.32
C LEU A 166 -6.59 -10.75 4.04
N LEU A 167 -6.82 -12.02 3.75
CA LEU A 167 -6.42 -12.66 2.50
C LEU A 167 -7.64 -12.86 1.60
N VAL A 168 -7.44 -12.76 0.28
CA VAL A 168 -8.46 -12.95 -0.74
C VAL A 168 -8.06 -14.12 -1.63
N THR A 169 -8.91 -15.14 -1.68
CA THR A 169 -8.73 -16.31 -2.55
C THR A 169 -9.12 -15.99 -4.00
N ALA A 170 -8.77 -16.87 -4.94
CA ALA A 170 -9.02 -16.68 -6.37
C ALA A 170 -10.51 -16.55 -6.74
N ASP A 171 -11.41 -17.16 -5.96
CA ASP A 171 -12.87 -17.05 -6.08
C ASP A 171 -13.45 -15.79 -5.40
N GLY A 172 -12.59 -14.96 -4.81
CA GLY A 172 -12.96 -13.73 -4.11
C GLY A 172 -13.44 -13.93 -2.67
N SER A 173 -13.31 -15.13 -2.10
CA SER A 173 -13.61 -15.38 -0.68
C SER A 173 -12.54 -14.74 0.23
N LEU A 174 -12.98 -14.23 1.39
CA LEU A 174 -12.08 -13.66 2.38
C LEU A 174 -11.61 -14.74 3.35
N ARG A 175 -10.33 -14.71 3.74
CA ARG A 175 -9.73 -15.57 4.76
C ARG A 175 -9.01 -14.71 5.78
N LEU A 176 -9.26 -15.00 7.05
CA LEU A 176 -8.71 -14.22 8.17
C LEU A 176 -7.54 -14.99 8.79
N VAL A 177 -6.42 -14.31 9.01
CA VAL A 177 -5.21 -14.88 9.61
C VAL A 177 -4.74 -14.05 10.81
N ASP A 178 -3.80 -14.59 11.58
CA ASP A 178 -3.19 -13.96 12.76
C ASP A 178 -4.15 -13.76 13.95
N TYR A 179 -4.52 -14.88 14.59
CA TYR A 179 -5.48 -14.91 15.70
C TYR A 179 -4.88 -14.55 17.08
N ASP A 180 -3.71 -13.92 17.13
CA ASP A 180 -2.97 -13.67 18.38
C ASP A 180 -3.70 -12.71 19.34
N GLY A 181 -4.42 -11.72 18.81
CA GLY A 181 -5.28 -10.80 19.56
C GLY A 181 -6.73 -11.22 19.69
N MET A 182 -7.07 -12.44 19.25
CA MET A 182 -8.47 -12.85 19.16
C MET A 182 -9.12 -12.97 20.53
N TYR A 183 -10.25 -12.28 20.68
CA TYR A 183 -11.24 -12.47 21.71
C TYR A 183 -12.21 -13.60 21.33
N VAL A 184 -12.42 -14.51 22.28
CA VAL A 184 -13.53 -15.47 22.29
C VAL A 184 -14.18 -15.43 23.68
N PRO A 185 -15.45 -15.87 23.85
CA PRO A 185 -16.15 -15.76 25.13
C PRO A 185 -15.43 -16.37 26.34
N ALA A 186 -14.65 -17.44 26.12
CA ALA A 186 -13.85 -18.08 27.18
C ALA A 186 -12.71 -17.19 27.72
N LEU A 187 -12.36 -16.10 27.04
CA LEU A 187 -11.35 -15.12 27.44
C LEU A 187 -11.94 -13.85 28.08
N ALA A 188 -13.25 -13.85 28.37
CA ALA A 188 -13.92 -12.73 29.01
C ALA A 188 -13.24 -12.34 30.34
N GLY A 189 -12.98 -11.05 30.53
CA GLY A 189 -12.31 -10.51 31.71
C GLY A 189 -10.78 -10.45 31.63
N MET A 190 -10.17 -11.04 30.59
CA MET A 190 -8.74 -10.84 30.31
C MET A 190 -8.49 -9.48 29.66
N ARG A 191 -7.23 -9.02 29.67
CA ARG A 191 -6.77 -7.84 28.91
C ARG A 191 -6.38 -8.26 27.50
N ALA A 192 -6.39 -7.35 26.53
CA ALA A 192 -5.87 -7.63 25.19
C ALA A 192 -4.35 -7.89 25.26
N SER A 193 -3.89 -8.93 24.55
CA SER A 193 -2.46 -9.23 24.37
C SER A 193 -1.77 -8.26 23.42
N GLU A 194 -2.54 -7.68 22.49
CA GLU A 194 -2.09 -6.70 21.50
C GLU A 194 -3.10 -5.57 21.32
N GLN A 195 -2.61 -4.40 20.90
CA GLN A 195 -3.43 -3.20 20.65
C GLN A 195 -3.94 -3.11 19.22
N GLY A 196 -3.59 -4.08 18.37
CA GLY A 196 -3.82 -4.03 16.93
C GLY A 196 -3.02 -2.93 16.21
N HIS A 197 -3.21 -2.86 14.90
CA HIS A 197 -2.45 -1.99 14.02
C HIS A 197 -2.96 -0.55 14.07
N ARG A 198 -2.10 0.42 14.42
CA ARG A 198 -2.47 1.84 14.63
C ARG A 198 -3.33 2.47 13.53
N ASN A 199 -3.13 2.06 12.27
CA ASN A 199 -3.91 2.55 11.11
C ASN A 199 -5.35 2.01 11.03
N TYR A 200 -5.81 1.24 12.01
CA TYR A 200 -7.16 0.66 12.07
C TYR A 200 -7.82 0.80 13.45
N GLN A 201 -7.16 1.46 14.41
CA GLN A 201 -7.58 1.48 15.80
C GLN A 201 -7.97 2.88 16.24
N LEU A 202 -8.91 2.96 17.19
CA LEU A 202 -9.22 4.22 17.84
C LEU A 202 -8.01 4.68 18.66
N PRO A 203 -7.65 5.98 18.66
CA PRO A 203 -6.56 6.51 19.48
C PRO A 203 -6.77 6.29 20.99
N THR A 204 -8.03 6.13 21.41
CA THR A 204 -8.42 5.89 22.81
C THR A 204 -8.39 4.42 23.22
N ARG A 205 -8.13 3.49 22.28
CA ARG A 205 -8.10 2.05 22.58
C ARG A 205 -6.98 1.75 23.58
N SER A 206 -7.31 0.88 24.52
CA SER A 206 -6.41 0.34 25.53
C SER A 206 -6.48 -1.18 25.58
N ASP A 207 -5.59 -1.79 26.37
CA ASP A 207 -5.63 -3.24 26.64
C ASP A 207 -6.84 -3.67 27.47
N THR A 208 -7.60 -2.72 28.04
CA THR A 208 -8.87 -3.02 28.71
C THR A 208 -10.05 -3.14 27.74
N ASP A 209 -9.88 -2.66 26.50
CA ASP A 209 -10.89 -2.74 25.45
C ASP A 209 -10.74 -4.08 24.70
N PHE A 210 -11.05 -5.17 25.42
CA PHE A 210 -10.96 -6.54 24.93
C PHE A 210 -12.32 -7.24 25.04
N GLY A 211 -12.94 -7.52 23.89
CA GLY A 211 -14.30 -8.03 23.85
C GLY A 211 -14.79 -8.34 22.44
N PRO A 212 -16.05 -8.78 22.29
CA PRO A 212 -16.61 -9.17 20.99
C PRO A 212 -16.83 -7.99 20.04
N THR A 213 -16.64 -6.76 20.52
CA THR A 213 -16.86 -5.52 19.75
C THR A 213 -15.55 -4.78 19.42
N VAL A 214 -14.40 -5.37 19.75
CA VAL A 214 -13.08 -4.72 19.61
C VAL A 214 -12.77 -4.26 18.18
N ASP A 215 -13.33 -4.93 17.16
CA ASP A 215 -13.07 -4.61 15.75
C ASP A 215 -14.12 -3.73 15.08
N ARG A 216 -15.06 -3.14 15.82
CA ARG A 216 -16.13 -2.37 15.18
C ARG A 216 -15.59 -1.16 14.42
N PHE A 217 -14.66 -0.41 15.01
CA PHE A 217 -14.05 0.74 14.33
C PHE A 217 -13.22 0.32 13.12
N SER A 218 -12.35 -0.69 13.27
CA SER A 218 -11.53 -1.19 12.18
C SER A 218 -12.36 -1.73 11.02
N SER A 219 -13.49 -2.38 11.33
CA SER A 219 -14.47 -2.83 10.33
C SER A 219 -15.00 -1.67 9.49
N TRP A 220 -15.35 -0.54 10.12
CA TRP A 220 -15.78 0.66 9.38
C TRP A 220 -14.67 1.24 8.49
N VAL A 221 -13.43 1.28 8.98
CA VAL A 221 -12.27 1.78 8.22
C VAL A 221 -12.01 0.94 6.97
N VAL A 222 -12.04 -0.39 7.09
CA VAL A 222 -11.87 -1.30 5.94
C VAL A 222 -13.05 -1.20 4.98
N TYR A 223 -14.28 -1.22 5.49
CA TYR A 223 -15.48 -1.12 4.66
C TYR A 223 -15.56 0.19 3.88
N LEU A 224 -15.33 1.34 4.55
CA LEU A 224 -15.23 2.65 3.90
C LEU A 224 -14.23 2.61 2.74
N SER A 225 -13.06 1.99 2.95
CA SER A 225 -12.04 1.89 1.92
C SER A 225 -12.50 1.09 0.72
N LEU A 226 -13.07 -0.11 0.92
CA LEU A 226 -13.55 -0.96 -0.18
C LEU A 226 -14.67 -0.30 -0.99
N VAL A 227 -15.66 0.29 -0.31
CA VAL A 227 -16.78 0.97 -0.99
C VAL A 227 -16.30 2.20 -1.75
N SER A 228 -15.42 3.00 -1.13
CA SER A 228 -14.90 4.20 -1.78
C SER A 228 -14.09 3.85 -3.03
N LEU A 229 -13.32 2.77 -3.01
CA LEU A 229 -12.56 2.30 -4.17
C LEU A 229 -13.45 1.70 -5.27
N ALA A 230 -14.54 1.05 -4.90
CA ALA A 230 -15.53 0.57 -5.87
C ALA A 230 -16.21 1.73 -6.62
N LEU A 231 -16.41 2.87 -5.95
CA LEU A 231 -17.07 4.06 -6.49
C LEU A 231 -16.12 5.02 -7.21
N ASP A 232 -14.91 5.22 -6.66
CA ASP A 232 -13.86 6.04 -7.24
C ASP A 232 -12.47 5.42 -6.98
N PRO A 233 -11.90 4.70 -7.97
CA PRO A 233 -10.59 4.09 -7.83
C PRO A 233 -9.44 5.09 -7.82
N SER A 234 -9.66 6.36 -8.20
CA SER A 234 -8.63 7.40 -8.15
C SER A 234 -8.18 7.69 -6.72
N LEU A 235 -9.06 7.46 -5.73
CA LEU A 235 -8.79 7.63 -4.31
C LEU A 235 -7.62 6.78 -3.83
N TRP A 236 -7.39 5.61 -4.42
CA TRP A 236 -6.26 4.75 -4.06
C TRP A 236 -4.92 5.48 -4.26
N ARG A 237 -4.74 6.11 -5.41
CA ARG A 237 -3.52 6.86 -5.74
C ARG A 237 -3.45 8.23 -5.08
N LEU A 238 -4.61 8.81 -4.74
CA LEU A 238 -4.70 10.13 -4.14
C LEU A 238 -4.36 10.10 -2.65
N LEU A 239 -4.84 9.07 -1.94
CA LEU A 239 -4.79 9.00 -0.48
C LEU A 239 -3.71 8.06 0.05
N ARG A 240 -3.11 7.20 -0.80
CA ARG A 240 -2.13 6.20 -0.38
C ARG A 240 -0.77 6.37 -1.06
N GLU A 241 0.28 6.00 -0.34
CA GLU A 241 1.64 5.86 -0.86
C GLU A 241 1.98 4.39 -1.14
N ASP A 242 2.87 4.15 -2.09
CA ASP A 242 3.38 2.80 -2.35
C ASP A 242 4.06 2.25 -1.09
N GLY A 243 3.71 1.01 -0.73
CA GLY A 243 4.21 0.37 0.49
C GLY A 243 3.56 0.83 1.79
N ALA A 244 2.54 1.70 1.75
CA ALA A 244 1.82 2.10 2.95
C ALA A 244 1.09 0.91 3.61
N GLU A 245 1.19 0.84 4.94
CA GLU A 245 0.53 -0.15 5.81
C GLU A 245 -0.90 0.28 6.18
N HIS A 246 -1.61 0.87 5.23
CA HIS A 246 -2.99 1.30 5.38
C HIS A 246 -3.76 1.23 4.06
N LEU A 247 -5.09 1.28 4.15
CA LEU A 247 -5.97 1.45 2.99
C LEU A 247 -6.12 2.95 2.68
N LEU A 248 -7.32 3.54 2.84
CA LEU A 248 -7.53 4.97 2.56
C LEU A 248 -7.25 5.90 3.74
N LEU A 249 -7.25 5.43 4.98
CA LEU A 249 -6.99 6.22 6.18
C LEU A 249 -5.82 5.62 6.96
N ALA A 250 -4.98 6.47 7.54
CA ALA A 250 -3.84 6.12 8.38
C ALA A 250 -4.07 6.56 9.83
N GLY A 251 -3.23 6.09 10.75
CA GLY A 251 -3.36 6.39 12.18
C GLY A 251 -3.31 7.89 12.48
N GLU A 252 -2.49 8.64 11.74
CA GLU A 252 -2.38 10.09 11.94
C GLU A 252 -3.69 10.83 11.58
N ASP A 253 -4.53 10.23 10.72
CA ASP A 253 -5.85 10.78 10.41
C ASP A 253 -6.81 10.64 11.59
N PHE A 254 -6.61 9.64 12.45
CA PHE A 254 -7.44 9.40 13.63
C PHE A 254 -7.02 10.26 14.81
N ASP A 255 -5.72 10.53 14.95
CA ASP A 255 -5.17 11.39 15.99
C ASP A 255 -5.62 12.86 15.83
N ASN A 256 -5.72 13.34 14.60
CA ASN A 256 -6.22 14.69 14.30
C ASN A 256 -7.15 14.72 13.07
N PRO A 257 -8.42 14.28 13.22
CA PRO A 257 -9.35 14.16 12.10
C PRO A 257 -9.63 15.49 11.39
N ALA A 258 -9.61 16.60 12.13
CA ALA A 258 -9.87 17.93 11.60
C ALA A 258 -8.76 18.44 10.65
N ALA A 259 -7.51 18.02 10.87
CA ALA A 259 -6.38 18.38 10.03
C ALA A 259 -6.08 17.34 8.93
N SER A 260 -6.79 16.22 8.91
CA SER A 260 -6.57 15.15 7.94
C SER A 260 -7.02 15.55 6.53
N PHE A 261 -6.07 15.61 5.60
CA PHE A 261 -6.39 15.81 4.18
C PHE A 261 -7.18 14.60 3.62
N ARG A 262 -7.00 13.39 4.18
CA ARG A 262 -7.72 12.19 3.76
C ARG A 262 -9.20 12.28 4.14
N PHE A 263 -9.50 12.61 5.41
CA PHE A 263 -10.88 12.89 5.82
C PHE A 263 -11.46 14.07 5.07
N SER A 264 -10.72 15.17 4.91
CA SER A 264 -11.18 16.33 4.14
C SER A 264 -11.60 15.92 2.72
N THR A 265 -10.78 15.11 2.04
CA THR A 265 -11.06 14.61 0.68
C THR A 265 -12.31 13.73 0.64
N LEU A 266 -12.46 12.79 1.58
CA LEU A 266 -13.60 11.87 1.61
C LEU A 266 -14.90 12.59 2.02
N LEU A 267 -14.83 13.52 2.97
CA LEU A 267 -15.96 14.33 3.43
C LEU A 267 -16.39 15.40 2.42
N SER A 268 -15.49 15.85 1.54
CA SER A 268 -15.84 16.75 0.42
C SER A 268 -16.16 16.00 -0.88
N HIS A 269 -16.15 14.66 -0.85
CA HIS A 269 -16.21 13.86 -2.07
C HIS A 269 -17.53 14.05 -2.85
N PRO A 270 -17.51 13.99 -4.20
CA PRO A 270 -18.73 14.18 -4.96
C PRO A 270 -19.86 13.17 -4.73
N ARG A 271 -19.49 11.92 -4.46
CA ARG A 271 -20.43 10.84 -4.15
C ARG A 271 -20.95 10.94 -2.72
N ASP A 272 -22.26 10.95 -2.57
CA ASP A 272 -22.95 11.05 -1.27
C ASP A 272 -22.66 9.82 -0.41
N GLU A 273 -22.50 8.65 -1.01
CA GLU A 273 -22.21 7.39 -0.32
C GLU A 273 -20.83 7.43 0.35
N ILE A 274 -19.82 7.97 -0.33
CA ILE A 274 -18.47 8.15 0.23
C ILE A 274 -18.52 9.16 1.38
N ARG A 275 -19.20 10.30 1.20
CA ARG A 275 -19.31 11.31 2.27
C ARG A 275 -20.02 10.75 3.50
N ALA A 276 -21.11 10.00 3.30
CA ALA A 276 -21.87 9.40 4.39
C ALA A 276 -21.03 8.41 5.18
N LEU A 277 -20.31 7.50 4.51
CA LEU A 277 -19.41 6.54 5.17
C LEU A 277 -18.25 7.25 5.89
N ALA A 278 -17.65 8.24 5.26
CA ALA A 278 -16.58 9.03 5.86
C ALA A 278 -17.06 9.79 7.11
N ALA A 279 -18.27 10.35 7.07
CA ALA A 279 -18.89 10.99 8.22
C ALA A 279 -19.15 10.00 9.35
N GLN A 280 -19.58 8.77 9.06
CA GLN A 280 -19.76 7.73 10.10
C GLN A 280 -18.45 7.38 10.80
N VAL A 281 -17.33 7.24 10.07
CA VAL A 281 -16.01 6.99 10.66
C VAL A 281 -15.52 8.21 11.45
N HIS A 282 -15.69 9.41 10.89
CA HIS A 282 -15.27 10.66 11.53
C HIS A 282 -16.05 10.97 12.82
N ASP A 283 -17.36 10.69 12.86
CA ASP A 283 -18.18 10.88 14.05
C ASP A 283 -17.76 9.96 15.20
N GLN A 284 -17.30 8.74 14.91
CA GLN A 284 -16.75 7.82 15.91
C GLN A 284 -15.48 8.36 16.59
N LEU A 285 -14.72 9.21 15.89
CA LEU A 285 -13.49 9.82 16.42
C LEU A 285 -13.77 11.10 17.22
N THR A 286 -14.76 11.90 16.80
CA THR A 286 -15.10 13.18 17.45
C THR A 286 -16.06 13.05 18.61
N LYS A 287 -16.86 11.98 18.65
CA LYS A 287 -17.72 11.59 19.76
C LYS A 287 -17.36 10.16 20.17
N PRO A 288 -16.17 9.95 20.76
CA PRO A 288 -15.69 8.60 21.04
C PRO A 288 -16.57 7.95 22.11
N ASP A 289 -17.51 7.11 21.65
CA ASP A 289 -18.08 6.05 22.48
C ASP A 289 -17.01 4.96 22.63
N ARG A 290 -16.92 4.35 23.81
CA ARG A 290 -16.06 3.17 24.01
C ARG A 290 -16.51 1.99 23.16
N ASN A 291 -17.75 2.00 22.68
CA ASN A 291 -18.28 0.95 21.83
C ASN A 291 -18.84 1.52 20.52
N PRO A 292 -18.05 1.53 19.44
CA PRO A 292 -18.51 1.99 18.13
C PRO A 292 -19.77 1.24 17.66
N PRO A 293 -20.59 1.82 16.76
CA PRO A 293 -21.77 1.15 16.22
C PRO A 293 -21.37 -0.06 15.37
N ALA A 294 -22.22 -1.09 15.37
CA ALA A 294 -22.03 -2.23 14.49
C ALA A 294 -22.06 -1.81 13.01
N LEU A 295 -21.25 -2.48 12.19
CA LEU A 295 -21.17 -2.19 10.76
C LEU A 295 -22.53 -2.45 10.10
N THR A 296 -23.07 -1.42 9.45
CA THR A 296 -24.30 -1.52 8.66
C THR A 296 -23.96 -1.24 7.20
N ALA A 297 -24.24 -2.20 6.32
CA ALA A 297 -23.97 -2.02 4.90
C ALA A 297 -24.77 -0.84 4.34
N VAL A 298 -24.10 0.01 3.56
CA VAL A 298 -24.77 1.01 2.74
C VAL A 298 -25.16 0.33 1.43
N ILE A 299 -26.40 0.55 0.98
CA ILE A 299 -26.85 0.12 -0.34
C ILE A 299 -26.05 0.97 -1.34
N ILE A 300 -25.05 0.35 -1.98
CA ILE A 300 -24.38 0.94 -3.14
C ILE A 300 -25.38 0.83 -4.28
N ASP A 301 -26.09 1.92 -4.57
CA ASP A 301 -26.89 1.98 -5.78
C ASP A 301 -25.94 1.79 -6.97
N GLN A 302 -25.96 0.60 -7.57
CA GLN A 302 -25.65 0.50 -8.99
C GLN A 302 -26.54 1.52 -9.72
N PRO A 303 -26.19 2.02 -10.92
CA PRO A 303 -27.02 2.96 -11.66
C PRO A 303 -28.32 2.28 -12.12
N SER A 304 -29.20 1.98 -11.18
CA SER A 304 -30.61 1.80 -11.33
C SER A 304 -31.13 3.20 -11.64
N ARG A 305 -31.90 3.29 -12.72
CA ARG A 305 -32.42 4.54 -13.26
C ARG A 305 -33.16 5.29 -12.15
N SER A 306 -32.50 6.29 -11.57
CA SER A 306 -33.08 7.22 -10.61
C SER A 306 -34.02 8.16 -11.37
N GLY A 307 -35.18 7.63 -11.71
CA GLY A 307 -36.39 8.39 -11.94
C GLY A 307 -37.44 7.74 -11.07
N LEU A 308 -38.23 8.54 -10.36
CA LEU A 308 -39.52 8.08 -9.84
C LEU A 308 -40.20 7.25 -10.93
N PRO A 309 -40.63 6.00 -10.67
CA PRO A 309 -41.28 5.20 -11.69
C PRO A 309 -42.47 5.97 -12.25
N SER A 310 -42.57 6.08 -13.59
CA SER A 310 -43.68 6.77 -14.26
C SER A 310 -45.04 6.34 -13.71
N TRP A 311 -45.19 5.06 -13.34
CA TRP A 311 -46.41 4.50 -12.79
C TRP A 311 -46.83 5.06 -11.41
N LEU A 312 -45.90 5.60 -10.61
CA LEU A 312 -46.22 6.22 -9.31
C LEU A 312 -46.73 7.66 -9.47
N VAL A 313 -46.39 8.33 -10.58
CA VAL A 313 -46.95 9.63 -10.96
C VAL A 313 -48.34 9.48 -11.59
N ASP A 314 -48.60 8.36 -12.26
CA ASP A 314 -49.85 8.08 -12.97
C ASP A 314 -51.02 7.62 -12.07
N HIS A 315 -50.81 7.37 -10.76
CA HIS A 315 -51.83 6.76 -9.90
C HIS A 315 -52.34 7.63 -8.73
N VAL A 316 -52.20 8.96 -8.80
CA VAL A 316 -52.93 9.86 -7.89
C VAL A 316 -54.25 10.31 -8.53
N THR A 317 -55.33 9.65 -8.08
CA THR A 317 -56.77 9.94 -8.28
C THR A 317 -57.32 9.90 -9.71
N PRO A 318 -58.50 9.29 -9.94
CA PRO A 318 -59.20 9.43 -11.20
C PRO A 318 -59.59 10.91 -11.38
N SER A 319 -58.87 11.60 -12.25
CA SER A 319 -59.21 12.96 -12.68
C SER A 319 -60.62 12.93 -13.27
N VAL A 320 -61.59 13.49 -12.54
CA VAL A 320 -62.90 13.81 -13.11
C VAL A 320 -62.64 14.83 -14.21
N VAL A 321 -62.66 14.38 -15.47
CA VAL A 321 -62.58 15.27 -16.62
C VAL A 321 -63.81 16.19 -16.54
N PRO A 322 -63.64 17.51 -16.33
CA PRO A 322 -64.78 18.42 -16.30
C PRO A 322 -65.52 18.33 -17.64
N ALA A 323 -66.85 18.25 -17.60
CA ALA A 323 -67.66 18.18 -18.81
C ALA A 323 -67.34 19.39 -19.72
N PRO A 324 -67.23 19.18 -21.05
CA PRO A 324 -66.88 20.25 -21.98
C PRO A 324 -67.91 21.39 -21.89
N ARG A 325 -67.42 22.61 -21.69
CA ARG A 325 -68.24 23.82 -21.66
C ARG A 325 -68.61 24.21 -23.08
N ARG A 326 -69.92 24.38 -23.32
CA ARG A 326 -70.51 24.73 -24.61
C ARG A 326 -71.16 26.10 -24.54
N PHE A 327 -71.40 26.71 -25.70
CA PHE A 327 -72.17 27.94 -25.80
C PHE A 327 -73.60 27.70 -25.31
N ALA A 328 -74.07 28.48 -24.34
CA ALA A 328 -75.34 28.21 -23.67
C ALA A 328 -76.58 28.75 -24.43
N GLN A 329 -76.42 29.79 -25.26
CA GLN A 329 -77.54 30.45 -25.96
C GLN A 329 -77.25 30.75 -27.43
N PRO A 330 -78.17 30.45 -28.38
CA PRO A 330 -78.01 30.78 -29.80
C PRO A 330 -77.89 32.30 -30.03
N ALA A 331 -77.04 32.72 -30.97
CA ALA A 331 -76.88 34.14 -31.30
C ALA A 331 -78.02 34.58 -32.24
N ALA A 332 -79.25 34.76 -31.75
CA ALA A 332 -80.42 35.02 -32.60
C ALA A 332 -80.23 36.21 -33.56
N ALA A 333 -79.59 37.31 -33.10
CA ALA A 333 -79.29 38.47 -33.93
C ALA A 333 -78.25 38.17 -35.02
N PHE A 334 -77.15 37.47 -34.68
CA PHE A 334 -76.13 37.08 -35.66
C PHE A 334 -76.63 35.98 -36.61
N ARG A 335 -77.54 35.11 -36.18
CA ARG A 335 -78.23 34.13 -37.03
C ARG A 335 -78.96 34.80 -38.19
N ALA A 336 -79.75 35.83 -37.89
CA ALA A 336 -80.49 36.59 -38.90
C ALA A 336 -79.54 37.26 -39.89
N VAL A 337 -78.56 38.02 -39.38
CA VAL A 337 -77.52 38.66 -40.22
C VAL A 337 -76.75 37.63 -41.04
N GLY A 338 -76.39 36.50 -40.42
CA GLY A 338 -75.58 35.47 -41.04
C GLY A 338 -76.29 34.78 -42.20
N TRP A 339 -77.56 34.39 -42.01
CA TRP A 339 -78.37 33.85 -43.10
C TRP A 339 -78.60 34.87 -44.21
N THR A 340 -78.84 36.15 -43.88
CA THR A 340 -79.00 37.20 -44.90
C THR A 340 -77.73 37.42 -45.73
N SER A 341 -76.55 37.38 -45.12
CA SER A 341 -75.28 37.50 -45.85
C SER A 341 -74.97 36.27 -46.70
N ILE A 342 -75.31 35.06 -46.23
CA ILE A 342 -75.16 33.81 -47.01
C ILE A 342 -76.14 33.80 -48.20
N THR A 343 -77.40 34.18 -47.99
CA THR A 343 -78.38 34.27 -49.08
C THR A 343 -78.01 35.34 -50.09
N LEU A 344 -77.49 36.49 -49.64
CA LEU A 344 -77.02 37.55 -50.54
C LEU A 344 -75.82 37.07 -51.37
N ALA A 345 -74.84 36.40 -50.74
CA ALA A 345 -73.70 35.81 -51.45
C ALA A 345 -74.12 34.74 -52.48
N ALA A 346 -75.10 33.89 -52.14
CA ALA A 346 -75.66 32.89 -53.05
C ALA A 346 -76.40 33.53 -54.24
N VAL A 347 -77.17 34.60 -53.99
CA VAL A 347 -77.87 35.36 -55.04
C VAL A 347 -76.86 36.04 -55.97
N VAL A 348 -75.83 36.71 -55.44
CA VAL A 348 -74.77 37.34 -56.26
C VAL A 348 -74.00 36.30 -57.07
N LEU A 349 -73.75 35.11 -56.52
CA LEU A 349 -73.11 34.00 -57.24
C LEU A 349 -73.98 33.49 -58.39
N VAL A 350 -75.28 33.26 -58.15
CA VAL A 350 -76.23 32.80 -59.19
C VAL A 350 -76.36 33.85 -60.30
N LEU A 351 -76.44 35.13 -59.95
CA LEU A 351 -76.49 36.22 -60.90
C LEU A 351 -75.19 36.35 -61.73
N GLY A 352 -74.03 36.10 -61.12
CA GLY A 352 -72.74 36.06 -61.81
C GLY A 352 -72.60 34.87 -62.77
N VAL A 353 -73.00 33.66 -62.35
CA VAL A 353 -72.97 32.44 -63.19
C VAL A 353 -73.97 32.52 -64.34
N ALA A 354 -75.12 33.18 -64.12
CA ALA A 354 -76.12 33.44 -65.16
C ALA A 354 -75.72 34.58 -66.12
N GLY A 355 -74.56 35.24 -65.93
CA GLY A 355 -74.07 36.31 -66.80
C GLY A 355 -74.80 37.66 -66.64
N LEU A 356 -75.62 37.82 -65.61
CA LEU A 356 -76.42 39.03 -65.36
C LEU A 356 -75.62 40.15 -64.66
N VAL A 357 -74.43 39.84 -64.15
CA VAL A 357 -73.49 40.78 -63.53
C VAL A 357 -72.08 40.42 -64.01
N ALA A 358 -71.27 41.42 -64.38
CA ALA A 358 -69.89 41.18 -64.81
C ALA A 358 -69.10 40.45 -63.71
N GLY A 359 -68.32 39.44 -64.11
CA GLY A 359 -67.68 38.49 -63.18
C GLY A 359 -66.89 39.16 -62.06
N GLU A 360 -66.26 40.30 -62.34
CA GLU A 360 -65.52 41.10 -61.34
C GLU A 360 -66.43 41.63 -60.22
N PHE A 361 -67.63 42.13 -60.54
CA PHE A 361 -68.58 42.64 -59.54
C PHE A 361 -69.26 41.51 -58.75
N ALA A 362 -69.49 40.36 -59.36
CA ALA A 362 -70.00 39.19 -58.65
C ALA A 362 -69.00 38.69 -57.60
N VAL A 363 -67.70 38.67 -57.95
CA VAL A 363 -66.61 38.33 -57.02
C VAL A 363 -66.52 39.35 -55.87
N VAL A 364 -66.59 40.66 -56.18
CA VAL A 364 -66.55 41.72 -55.17
C VAL A 364 -67.76 41.66 -54.23
N GLY A 365 -68.97 41.47 -54.76
CA GLY A 365 -70.19 41.37 -53.94
C GLY A 365 -70.21 40.15 -53.02
N MET A 366 -69.70 39.01 -53.51
CA MET A 366 -69.52 37.81 -52.70
C MET A 366 -68.47 38.04 -51.60
N PHE A 367 -67.35 38.68 -51.92
CA PHE A 367 -66.30 39.02 -50.95
C PHE A 367 -66.80 39.99 -49.87
N MET A 368 -67.55 41.02 -50.24
CA MET A 368 -68.16 41.98 -49.30
C MET A 368 -69.17 41.31 -48.36
N SER A 369 -69.95 40.36 -48.89
CA SER A 369 -70.93 39.60 -48.07
C SER A 369 -70.23 38.65 -47.09
N LEU A 370 -69.16 37.98 -47.52
CA LEU A 370 -68.36 37.09 -46.68
C LEU A 370 -67.54 37.84 -45.61
N THR A 371 -67.00 39.01 -45.93
CA THR A 371 -66.29 39.86 -44.96
C THR A 371 -67.23 40.48 -43.93
N SER A 372 -68.44 40.88 -44.33
CA SER A 372 -69.49 41.34 -43.40
C SER A 372 -69.95 40.21 -42.46
N LEU A 373 -70.14 39.00 -42.98
CA LEU A 373 -70.43 37.80 -42.18
C LEU A 373 -69.31 37.49 -41.18
N ALA A 374 -68.05 37.57 -41.62
CA ALA A 374 -66.90 37.36 -40.76
C ALA A 374 -66.76 38.47 -39.69
N GLY A 375 -66.99 39.73 -40.04
CA GLY A 375 -66.91 40.87 -39.13
C GLY A 375 -68.00 40.85 -38.07
N SER A 376 -69.26 40.68 -38.47
CA SER A 376 -70.40 40.56 -37.55
C SER A 376 -70.30 39.31 -36.68
N GLY A 377 -69.81 38.20 -37.24
CA GLY A 377 -69.54 36.97 -36.50
C GLY A 377 -68.46 37.15 -35.44
N ALA A 378 -67.37 37.86 -35.76
CA ALA A 378 -66.30 38.14 -34.81
C ALA A 378 -66.76 39.02 -33.64
N VAL A 379 -67.63 40.02 -33.90
CA VAL A 379 -68.21 40.87 -32.84
C VAL A 379 -69.16 40.07 -31.96
N ALA A 380 -70.08 39.29 -32.57
CA ALA A 380 -71.03 38.45 -31.84
C ALA A 380 -70.34 37.33 -31.04
N TYR A 381 -69.22 36.81 -31.55
CA TYR A 381 -68.34 35.92 -30.82
C TYR A 381 -67.79 36.65 -29.60
N ARG A 382 -67.03 37.75 -29.76
CA ARG A 382 -66.36 38.46 -28.65
C ARG A 382 -67.28 38.92 -27.51
N GLN A 383 -68.56 39.17 -27.77
CA GLN A 383 -69.55 39.55 -26.76
C GLN A 383 -70.08 38.37 -25.91
N ARG A 384 -69.65 37.13 -26.19
CA ARG A 384 -70.11 35.96 -25.45
C ARG A 384 -69.50 35.87 -24.04
N PRO A 385 -70.31 35.64 -23.00
CA PRO A 385 -69.84 35.56 -21.62
C PRO A 385 -68.85 34.41 -21.40
N GLU A 386 -68.88 33.36 -22.23
CA GLU A 386 -68.01 32.20 -22.13
C GLU A 386 -66.57 32.46 -22.64
N ILE A 387 -66.33 33.53 -23.41
CA ILE A 387 -65.02 33.82 -24.02
C ILE A 387 -64.04 34.45 -23.05
N GLY A 388 -64.51 35.35 -22.17
CA GLY A 388 -63.68 35.97 -21.16
C GLY A 388 -62.95 34.94 -20.29
N PRO A 389 -63.68 33.98 -19.67
CA PRO A 389 -63.10 32.87 -18.92
C PRO A 389 -62.16 32.00 -19.79
N ALA A 390 -62.59 31.58 -20.99
CA ALA A 390 -61.78 30.73 -21.87
C ALA A 390 -60.45 31.40 -22.29
N SER A 391 -60.47 32.71 -22.60
CA SER A 391 -59.27 33.47 -22.95
C SER A 391 -58.32 33.61 -21.76
N THR A 392 -58.86 33.90 -20.57
CA THR A 392 -58.08 34.02 -19.33
C THR A 392 -57.38 32.71 -18.97
N VAL A 393 -58.07 31.58 -19.04
CA VAL A 393 -57.49 30.27 -18.72
C VAL A 393 -56.39 29.89 -19.71
N ARG A 394 -56.59 30.13 -21.02
CA ARG A 394 -55.55 29.91 -22.04
C ARG A 394 -54.32 30.79 -21.83
N LYS A 395 -54.50 32.07 -21.48
CA LYS A 395 -53.38 32.98 -21.16
C LYS A 395 -52.63 32.52 -19.91
N LYS A 396 -53.34 32.10 -18.86
CA LYS A 396 -52.74 31.54 -17.63
C LYS A 396 -51.95 30.27 -17.92
N ARG A 397 -52.50 29.36 -18.74
CA ARG A 397 -51.79 28.15 -19.21
C ARG A 397 -50.50 28.50 -19.93
N ALA A 398 -50.57 29.37 -20.95
CA ALA A 398 -49.39 29.77 -21.71
C ALA A 398 -48.32 30.47 -20.84
N ALA A 399 -48.74 31.29 -19.87
CA ALA A 399 -47.83 31.92 -18.91
C ALA A 399 -47.13 30.88 -18.02
N LEU A 400 -47.87 29.89 -17.50
CA LEU A 400 -47.30 28.80 -16.69
C LEU A 400 -46.40 27.87 -17.51
N GLU A 401 -46.76 27.56 -18.76
CA GLU A 401 -45.89 26.77 -19.66
C GLU A 401 -44.56 27.49 -19.89
N SER A 402 -44.59 28.82 -20.09
CA SER A 402 -43.36 29.61 -20.23
C SER A 402 -42.55 29.69 -18.93
N GLU A 403 -43.20 29.83 -17.77
CA GLU A 403 -42.55 29.84 -16.46
C GLU A 403 -41.91 28.48 -16.15
N LEU A 404 -42.62 27.38 -16.43
CA LEU A 404 -42.11 26.02 -16.30
C LEU A 404 -40.90 25.78 -17.21
N ALA A 405 -40.94 26.25 -18.46
CA ALA A 405 -39.82 26.15 -19.39
C ALA A 405 -38.59 26.92 -18.86
N ALA A 406 -38.79 28.13 -18.32
CA ALA A 406 -37.71 28.92 -17.72
C ALA A 406 -37.14 28.24 -16.46
N ALA A 407 -37.99 27.72 -15.57
CA ALA A 407 -37.58 27.01 -14.36
C ALA A 407 -36.81 25.72 -14.70
N THR A 408 -37.28 24.95 -15.68
CA THR A 408 -36.60 23.73 -16.17
C THR A 408 -35.23 24.06 -16.77
N LYS A 409 -35.13 25.15 -17.53
CA LYS A 409 -33.85 25.65 -18.04
C LYS A 409 -32.91 26.08 -16.90
N ARG A 410 -33.44 26.66 -15.83
CA ARG A 410 -32.62 27.02 -14.66
C ARG A 410 -32.09 25.79 -13.94
N VAL A 411 -32.90 24.75 -13.77
CA VAL A 411 -32.47 23.44 -13.23
C VAL A 411 -31.34 22.84 -14.05
N SER A 412 -31.46 22.83 -15.39
CA SER A 412 -30.40 22.28 -16.25
C SER A 412 -29.11 23.09 -16.15
N GLN A 413 -29.18 24.42 -16.10
CA GLN A 413 -28.02 25.29 -15.87
C GLN A 413 -27.34 25.01 -14.53
N LEU A 414 -28.10 24.93 -13.44
CA LEU A 414 -27.58 24.59 -12.11
C LEU A 414 -26.92 23.21 -12.10
N GLY A 415 -27.51 22.22 -12.80
CA GLY A 415 -26.91 20.90 -12.99
C GLY A 415 -25.57 20.95 -13.74
N THR A 416 -25.44 21.81 -14.76
CA THR A 416 -24.15 22.03 -15.45
C THR A 416 -23.11 22.73 -14.58
N GLU A 417 -23.54 23.71 -13.76
CA GLU A 417 -22.66 24.40 -12.82
C GLU A 417 -22.12 23.42 -11.75
N LEU A 418 -22.95 22.51 -11.24
CA LEU A 418 -22.53 21.47 -10.30
C LEU A 418 -21.52 20.50 -10.94
N LYS A 419 -21.78 20.03 -12.17
CA LYS A 419 -20.83 19.17 -12.90
C LYS A 419 -19.48 19.86 -13.13
N ARG A 420 -19.48 21.16 -13.40
CA ARG A 420 -18.25 21.94 -13.54
C ARG A 420 -17.46 22.01 -12.23
N THR A 421 -18.14 22.19 -11.09
CA THR A 421 -17.51 22.10 -9.76
C THR A 421 -16.84 20.74 -9.53
N ASP A 422 -17.52 19.66 -9.93
CA ASP A 422 -16.98 18.30 -9.78
C ASP A 422 -15.74 18.10 -10.66
N GLN A 423 -15.76 18.61 -11.89
CA GLN A 423 -14.59 18.60 -12.79
C GLN A 423 -13.42 19.43 -12.25
N GLU A 424 -13.69 20.62 -11.70
CA GLU A 424 -12.67 21.46 -11.06
C GLU A 424 -12.04 20.73 -9.86
N ASN A 425 -12.83 19.95 -9.11
CA ASN A 425 -12.35 19.12 -8.01
C ASN A 425 -11.44 17.97 -8.47
N GLU A 426 -11.88 17.23 -9.51
CA GLU A 426 -11.10 16.15 -10.11
C GLU A 426 -9.77 16.65 -10.69
N GLU A 427 -9.79 17.78 -11.40
CA GLU A 427 -8.58 18.38 -11.98
C GLU A 427 -7.59 18.81 -10.89
N PHE A 428 -8.07 19.46 -9.83
CA PHE A 428 -7.21 19.84 -8.70
C PHE A 428 -6.62 18.63 -7.99
N SER A 429 -7.45 17.61 -7.71
CA SER A 429 -7.02 16.36 -7.06
C SER A 429 -5.96 15.63 -7.90
N SER A 430 -6.13 15.59 -9.22
CA SER A 430 -5.16 15.01 -10.15
C SER A 430 -3.81 15.77 -10.13
N LYS A 431 -3.85 17.11 -10.15
CA LYS A 431 -2.64 17.96 -10.04
C LYS A 431 -1.94 17.78 -8.70
N TYR A 432 -2.68 17.73 -7.59
CA TYR A 432 -2.13 17.43 -6.27
C TYR A 432 -1.44 16.06 -6.27
N ALA A 433 -2.11 15.01 -6.76
CA ALA A 433 -1.55 13.66 -6.79
C ALA A 433 -0.27 13.60 -7.63
N GLN A 434 -0.20 14.36 -8.73
CA GLN A 434 1.03 14.52 -9.51
C GLN A 434 2.15 15.21 -8.72
N ARG A 435 1.87 16.37 -8.12
CA ARG A 435 2.85 17.11 -7.31
C ARG A 435 3.40 16.28 -6.16
N ARG A 436 2.55 15.50 -5.49
CA ARG A 436 2.98 14.61 -4.40
C ARG A 436 3.92 13.50 -4.88
N ARG A 437 3.68 12.92 -6.06
CA ARG A 437 4.59 11.94 -6.68
C ARG A 437 5.92 12.56 -7.07
N ASP A 438 5.88 13.73 -7.71
CA ASP A 438 7.09 14.45 -8.13
C ASP A 438 7.94 14.84 -6.92
N LEU A 439 7.29 15.30 -5.85
CA LEU A 439 7.93 15.59 -4.56
C LEU A 439 8.62 14.34 -3.99
N LYS A 440 7.90 13.22 -3.87
CA LYS A 440 8.50 11.96 -3.38
C LYS A 440 9.71 11.55 -4.21
N LYS A 441 9.57 11.57 -5.54
CA LYS A 441 10.64 11.18 -6.46
C LYS A 441 11.88 12.05 -6.29
N HIS A 442 11.71 13.35 -6.11
CA HIS A 442 12.82 14.28 -5.88
C HIS A 442 13.61 13.91 -4.61
N TYR A 443 12.92 13.70 -3.49
CA TYR A 443 13.55 13.35 -2.22
C TYR A 443 14.13 11.92 -2.21
N ASP A 444 13.49 10.96 -2.88
CA ASP A 444 14.05 9.61 -3.05
C ASP A 444 15.39 9.66 -3.81
N GLN A 445 15.50 10.50 -4.84
CA GLN A 445 16.74 10.70 -5.60
C GLN A 445 17.83 11.34 -4.73
N GLU A 446 17.48 12.33 -3.91
CA GLU A 446 18.39 12.96 -2.97
C GLU A 446 18.91 11.96 -1.93
N LEU A 447 18.02 11.18 -1.31
CA LEU A 447 18.38 10.14 -0.35
C LEU A 447 19.29 9.07 -0.98
N LEU A 448 18.98 8.65 -2.21
CA LEU A 448 19.83 7.71 -2.95
C LEU A 448 21.22 8.28 -3.23
N SER A 449 21.31 9.57 -3.59
CA SER A 449 22.59 10.24 -3.81
C SER A 449 23.43 10.32 -2.52
N LEU A 450 22.80 10.61 -1.37
CA LEU A 450 23.43 10.61 -0.05
C LEU A 450 23.93 9.21 0.33
N GLN A 451 23.10 8.17 0.12
CA GLN A 451 23.48 6.77 0.38
C GLN A 451 24.64 6.31 -0.49
N ASN A 452 24.67 6.71 -1.77
CA ASN A 452 25.76 6.36 -2.67
C ASN A 452 27.07 7.06 -2.26
N SER A 453 27.01 8.35 -1.91
CA SER A 453 28.14 9.11 -1.40
C SER A 453 28.69 8.49 -0.11
N ALA A 454 27.81 8.18 0.83
CA ALA A 454 28.11 7.48 2.07
C ALA A 454 28.83 6.16 1.83
N ARG A 455 28.29 5.32 0.93
CA ARG A 455 28.86 4.02 0.60
C ARG A 455 30.27 4.15 0.03
N GLN A 456 30.53 5.18 -0.79
CA GLN A 456 31.85 5.41 -1.37
C GLN A 456 32.86 5.84 -0.30
N GLN A 457 32.49 6.78 0.57
CA GLN A 457 33.35 7.25 1.67
C GLN A 457 33.68 6.12 2.67
N LEU A 458 32.67 5.36 3.10
CA LEU A 458 32.86 4.23 4.01
C LEU A 458 33.69 3.11 3.39
N LYS A 459 33.58 2.89 2.07
CA LYS A 459 34.42 1.92 1.36
C LYS A 459 35.89 2.31 1.41
N GLU A 460 36.20 3.59 1.23
CA GLU A 460 37.58 4.10 1.29
C GLU A 460 38.15 3.93 2.70
N ILE A 461 37.42 4.31 3.76
CA ILE A 461 37.88 4.12 5.14
C ILE A 461 38.10 2.63 5.46
N ASN A 462 37.16 1.76 5.09
CA ASN A 462 37.30 0.32 5.33
C ASN A 462 38.52 -0.27 4.58
N SER A 463 38.80 0.23 3.37
CA SER A 463 40.01 -0.13 2.60
C SER A 463 41.28 0.32 3.33
N GLN A 464 41.31 1.54 3.86
CA GLN A 464 42.44 2.05 4.64
C GLN A 464 42.68 1.24 5.91
N MET A 465 41.63 0.90 6.66
CA MET A 465 41.73 0.02 7.84
C MET A 465 42.32 -1.36 7.48
N GLY A 466 41.90 -1.93 6.34
CA GLY A 466 42.47 -3.17 5.81
C GLY A 466 43.95 -3.04 5.47
N ARG A 467 44.35 -1.94 4.80
CA ARG A 467 45.76 -1.64 4.47
C ARG A 467 46.60 -1.48 5.74
N THR A 468 46.15 -0.70 6.72
CA THR A 468 46.82 -0.50 8.01
C THR A 468 47.07 -1.84 8.73
N THR A 469 46.12 -2.77 8.65
CA THR A 469 46.28 -4.13 9.22
C THR A 469 47.34 -4.95 8.47
N SER A 470 47.31 -4.89 7.13
CA SER A 470 48.29 -5.59 6.29
C SER A 470 49.71 -5.02 6.44
N GLU A 471 49.84 -3.70 6.57
CA GLU A 471 51.09 -3.00 6.82
C GLU A 471 51.70 -3.41 8.17
N GLN A 472 50.90 -3.44 9.24
CA GLN A 472 51.36 -3.92 10.55
C GLN A 472 51.92 -5.35 10.46
N ALA A 473 51.21 -6.26 9.78
CA ALA A 473 51.65 -7.64 9.61
C ALA A 473 52.93 -7.75 8.76
N THR A 474 53.05 -6.90 7.74
CA THR A 474 54.22 -6.87 6.85
C THR A 474 55.46 -6.32 7.57
N GLU A 475 55.31 -5.23 8.31
CA GLU A 475 56.39 -4.65 9.12
C GLU A 475 56.84 -5.63 10.22
N ALA A 476 55.90 -6.27 10.91
CA ALA A 476 56.23 -7.28 11.93
C ALA A 476 57.05 -8.44 11.35
N ARG A 477 56.64 -8.97 10.19
CA ARG A 477 57.39 -10.03 9.48
C ARG A 477 58.79 -9.56 9.06
N ALA A 478 58.91 -8.34 8.54
CA ALA A 478 60.18 -7.78 8.12
C ALA A 478 61.15 -7.56 9.30
N ARG A 479 60.66 -7.04 10.44
CA ARG A 479 61.45 -6.89 11.67
C ARG A 479 61.89 -8.26 12.20
N LEU A 480 60.99 -9.24 12.24
CA LEU A 480 61.31 -10.59 12.68
C LEU A 480 62.36 -11.26 11.79
N ALA A 481 62.29 -11.08 10.47
CA ALA A 481 63.27 -11.59 9.53
C ALA A 481 64.67 -11.01 9.80
N LYS A 482 64.79 -9.70 10.08
CA LYS A 482 66.06 -9.06 10.45
C LYS A 482 66.62 -9.64 11.75
N ILE A 483 65.79 -9.82 12.77
CA ILE A 483 66.20 -10.40 14.07
C ILE A 483 66.67 -11.85 13.88
N ARG A 484 65.95 -12.66 13.10
CA ARG A 484 66.33 -14.04 12.79
C ARG A 484 67.66 -14.12 12.05
N GLU A 485 67.88 -13.23 11.10
CA GLU A 485 69.14 -13.16 10.36
C GLU A 485 70.30 -12.77 11.27
N TYR A 486 70.12 -11.75 12.09
CA TYR A 486 71.11 -11.34 13.09
C TYR A 486 71.45 -12.49 14.06
N HIS A 487 70.44 -13.16 14.62
CA HIS A 487 70.63 -14.32 15.50
C HIS A 487 71.43 -15.44 14.81
N LYS A 488 71.07 -15.78 13.56
CA LYS A 488 71.76 -16.82 12.78
C LYS A 488 73.24 -16.50 12.63
N VAL A 489 73.54 -15.25 12.29
CA VAL A 489 74.92 -14.77 12.08
C VAL A 489 75.72 -14.84 13.38
N THR A 490 75.19 -14.28 14.46
CA THR A 490 75.87 -14.23 15.76
C THR A 490 76.04 -15.63 16.35
N TYR A 491 75.01 -16.50 16.26
CA TYR A 491 75.07 -17.88 16.72
C TYR A 491 76.18 -18.64 15.99
N LEU A 492 76.20 -18.62 14.65
CA LEU A 492 77.20 -19.34 13.86
C LEU A 492 78.62 -18.82 14.10
N ALA A 493 78.80 -17.52 14.32
CA ALA A 493 80.10 -16.92 14.61
C ALA A 493 80.69 -17.35 15.97
N SER A 494 79.83 -17.73 16.93
CA SER A 494 80.27 -18.20 18.26
C SER A 494 80.89 -19.61 18.25
N PHE A 495 80.63 -20.41 17.22
CA PHE A 495 81.19 -21.75 17.08
C PHE A 495 82.43 -21.70 16.21
N ARG A 496 83.60 -21.63 16.86
CA ARG A 496 84.91 -21.60 16.18
C ARG A 496 85.38 -23.00 15.82
N VAL A 497 86.06 -23.12 14.69
CA VAL A 497 86.61 -24.38 14.20
C VAL A 497 87.75 -24.88 15.09
N SER A 498 88.53 -23.97 15.69
CA SER A 498 89.62 -24.29 16.62
C SER A 498 89.17 -25.02 17.87
N ASP A 499 87.93 -24.74 18.30
CA ASP A 499 87.38 -25.22 19.57
C ASP A 499 86.51 -26.47 19.35
N ALA A 500 86.11 -26.71 18.09
CA ALA A 500 85.40 -27.89 17.67
C ALA A 500 86.39 -29.06 17.50
N ASN A 501 86.43 -29.98 18.46
CA ASN A 501 87.23 -31.20 18.39
C ASN A 501 86.74 -32.13 17.26
N LEU A 502 87.12 -31.80 16.02
CA LEU A 502 86.66 -32.41 14.79
C LEU A 502 87.62 -33.53 14.36
N PRO A 503 87.15 -34.78 14.17
CA PRO A 503 88.00 -35.88 13.73
C PRO A 503 88.75 -35.56 12.44
N GLY A 504 90.08 -35.69 12.45
CA GLY A 504 90.94 -35.39 11.31
C GLY A 504 91.25 -33.90 11.08
N ILE A 505 90.75 -33.00 11.93
CA ILE A 505 91.01 -31.55 11.92
C ILE A 505 91.61 -31.14 13.27
N GLY A 506 92.92 -31.39 13.45
CA GLY A 506 93.66 -30.97 14.64
C GLY A 506 94.13 -29.50 14.58
N PRO A 507 94.86 -29.01 15.61
CA PRO A 507 95.25 -27.60 15.74
C PRO A 507 95.96 -27.01 14.52
N PHE A 508 96.84 -27.79 13.87
CA PHE A 508 97.56 -27.38 12.67
C PHE A 508 96.66 -27.18 11.45
N VAL A 509 95.67 -28.07 11.26
CA VAL A 509 94.70 -27.99 10.15
C VAL A 509 93.70 -26.85 10.42
N ALA A 510 93.27 -26.68 11.68
CA ALA A 510 92.45 -25.55 12.09
C ALA A 510 93.15 -24.19 11.85
N ASN A 511 94.48 -24.12 12.06
CA ASN A 511 95.25 -22.91 11.76
C ASN A 511 95.24 -22.56 10.26
N ARG A 512 95.40 -23.56 9.38
CA ARG A 512 95.32 -23.36 7.92
C ARG A 512 93.90 -22.96 7.46
N LEU A 513 92.86 -23.50 8.09
CA LEU A 513 91.48 -23.07 7.83
C LEU A 513 91.30 -21.59 8.20
N ARG A 514 91.84 -21.17 9.34
CA ARG A 514 91.82 -19.77 9.80
C ARG A 514 92.56 -18.84 8.83
N GLU A 515 93.76 -19.22 8.36
CA GLU A 515 94.52 -18.46 7.34
C GLU A 515 93.77 -18.34 6.02
N ALA A 516 92.97 -19.36 5.66
CA ALA A 516 92.08 -19.32 4.51
C ALA A 516 90.77 -18.55 4.76
N GLY A 517 90.58 -17.93 5.94
CA GLY A 517 89.38 -17.16 6.28
C GLY A 517 88.21 -17.98 6.82
N ILE A 518 88.42 -19.26 7.17
CA ILE A 518 87.42 -20.13 7.79
C ILE A 518 87.71 -20.23 9.28
N VAL A 519 87.05 -19.39 10.08
CA VAL A 519 87.29 -19.29 11.53
C VAL A 519 86.17 -19.96 12.32
N SER A 520 84.95 -19.93 11.79
CA SER A 520 83.72 -20.35 12.47
C SER A 520 82.76 -21.08 11.54
N ALA A 521 81.69 -21.63 12.13
CA ALA A 521 80.59 -22.22 11.38
C ALA A 521 79.86 -21.21 10.45
N ALA A 522 80.08 -19.89 10.63
CA ALA A 522 79.48 -18.85 9.79
C ALA A 522 80.18 -18.65 8.44
N ASP A 523 81.42 -19.13 8.30
CA ASP A 523 82.30 -18.69 7.22
C ASP A 523 82.16 -19.56 5.96
N VAL A 524 81.73 -20.80 6.08
CA VAL A 524 81.58 -21.74 4.95
C VAL A 524 80.13 -21.78 4.45
N LEU A 525 79.88 -21.29 3.23
CA LEU A 525 78.55 -21.35 2.60
C LEU A 525 78.31 -22.63 1.80
N SER A 526 79.30 -23.05 1.01
CA SER A 526 79.20 -24.24 0.16
C SER A 526 80.59 -24.77 -0.20
N VAL A 527 80.68 -26.04 -0.57
CA VAL A 527 81.91 -26.64 -1.10
C VAL A 527 81.65 -27.15 -2.50
N ARG A 528 82.55 -26.84 -3.42
CA ARG A 528 82.64 -27.45 -4.75
C ARG A 528 83.84 -28.37 -4.77
N TYR A 529 83.77 -29.42 -5.58
CA TYR A 529 84.84 -30.39 -5.68
C TYR A 529 85.43 -30.34 -7.08
N GLU A 530 86.73 -30.17 -7.15
CA GLU A 530 87.51 -30.32 -8.38
C GLU A 530 87.97 -31.77 -8.48
N VAL A 531 87.66 -32.44 -9.60
CA VAL A 531 87.89 -33.88 -9.77
C VAL A 531 89.12 -34.09 -10.62
N ASN A 532 90.15 -34.72 -10.05
CA ASN A 532 91.29 -35.20 -10.82
C ASN A 532 91.05 -36.67 -11.21
N ARG A 533 90.74 -36.90 -12.48
CA ARG A 533 90.38 -38.23 -13.02
C ARG A 533 91.54 -39.22 -13.04
N GLN A 534 92.79 -38.74 -13.03
CA GLN A 534 93.98 -39.59 -13.14
C GLN A 534 94.31 -40.30 -11.82
N TYR A 535 93.99 -39.69 -10.68
CA TYR A 535 94.25 -40.26 -9.35
C TYR A 535 92.96 -40.53 -8.56
N ASN A 536 91.80 -40.39 -9.20
CA ASN A 536 90.48 -40.47 -8.58
C ASN A 536 90.34 -39.64 -7.29
N THR A 537 90.97 -38.46 -7.24
CA THR A 537 90.97 -37.57 -6.07
C THR A 537 90.03 -36.39 -6.28
N ARG A 538 89.29 -36.01 -5.22
CA ARG A 538 88.38 -34.86 -5.21
C ARG A 538 88.89 -33.80 -4.25
N THR A 539 89.25 -32.64 -4.78
CA THR A 539 89.81 -31.53 -4.01
C THR A 539 88.71 -30.52 -3.65
N PRO A 540 88.49 -30.22 -2.37
CA PRO A 540 87.44 -29.30 -1.93
C PRO A 540 87.87 -27.82 -2.10
N TRP A 541 86.97 -27.04 -2.70
CA TRP A 541 87.02 -25.58 -2.80
C TRP A 541 85.85 -24.98 -2.01
N PHE A 542 86.16 -24.17 -1.01
CA PHE A 542 85.17 -23.57 -0.10
C PHE A 542 84.75 -22.20 -0.63
N ARG A 543 83.44 -22.01 -0.82
CA ARG A 543 82.88 -20.66 -1.00
C ARG A 543 82.57 -20.09 0.38
N LEU A 544 83.20 -18.96 0.67
CA LEU A 544 83.06 -18.28 1.94
C LEU A 544 81.93 -17.26 1.92
N ARG A 545 81.51 -16.85 3.12
CA ARG A 545 80.53 -15.76 3.29
C ARG A 545 81.01 -14.43 2.71
N SER A 546 82.31 -14.18 2.69
CA SER A 546 82.93 -13.00 2.05
C SER A 546 82.83 -13.01 0.51
N GLY A 547 82.32 -14.10 -0.09
CA GLY A 547 82.31 -14.30 -1.54
C GLY A 547 83.58 -14.94 -2.09
N ALA A 548 84.65 -15.01 -1.30
CA ALA A 548 85.90 -15.65 -1.68
C ALA A 548 85.72 -17.16 -1.91
N VAL A 549 86.43 -17.71 -2.88
CA VAL A 549 86.51 -19.16 -3.12
C VAL A 549 87.93 -19.60 -2.81
N VAL A 550 88.09 -20.38 -1.74
CA VAL A 550 89.39 -20.70 -1.16
C VAL A 550 89.67 -22.20 -1.18
N ARG A 551 90.93 -22.56 -1.40
CA ARG A 551 91.44 -23.93 -1.28
C ARG A 551 92.37 -24.01 -0.07
N VAL A 552 92.20 -25.04 0.74
CA VAL A 552 93.00 -25.25 1.96
C VAL A 552 93.97 -26.40 1.71
N GLN A 553 95.28 -26.14 1.80
CA GLN A 553 96.29 -27.17 1.55
C GLN A 553 96.29 -28.27 2.62
N GLY A 554 96.30 -29.54 2.19
CA GLY A 554 96.25 -30.71 3.08
C GLY A 554 94.84 -31.12 3.53
N PHE A 555 93.81 -30.50 2.93
CA PHE A 555 92.41 -30.75 3.23
C PHE A 555 91.78 -31.64 2.14
N ASP A 556 91.35 -32.85 2.51
CA ASP A 556 90.78 -33.84 1.60
C ASP A 556 89.23 -33.87 1.66
N GLU A 557 88.61 -34.70 0.81
CA GLU A 557 87.15 -34.84 0.75
C GLU A 557 86.54 -35.32 2.09
N ALA A 558 87.23 -36.18 2.84
CA ALA A 558 86.72 -36.70 4.11
C ALA A 558 86.66 -35.60 5.18
N LYS A 559 87.74 -34.80 5.30
CA LYS A 559 87.78 -33.63 6.21
C LYS A 559 86.77 -32.56 5.81
N ALA A 560 86.59 -32.31 4.49
CA ALA A 560 85.57 -31.39 3.97
C ALA A 560 84.14 -31.83 4.29
N LYS A 561 83.84 -33.14 4.21
CA LYS A 561 82.54 -33.69 4.61
C LYS A 561 82.28 -33.51 6.11
N ILE A 562 83.28 -33.74 6.96
CA ILE A 562 83.18 -33.57 8.42
C ILE A 562 82.94 -32.11 8.79
N LEU A 563 83.74 -31.18 8.25
CA LEU A 563 83.57 -29.74 8.48
C LEU A 563 82.18 -29.26 8.02
N LEU A 564 81.74 -29.67 6.83
CA LEU A 564 80.41 -29.33 6.32
C LEU A 564 79.27 -29.94 7.14
N ALA A 565 79.43 -31.16 7.64
CA ALA A 565 78.42 -31.79 8.51
C ALA A 565 78.30 -31.02 9.83
N TRP A 566 79.43 -30.59 10.39
CA TRP A 566 79.47 -29.75 11.59
C TRP A 566 78.85 -28.36 11.34
N CYS A 567 79.22 -27.65 10.27
CA CYS A 567 78.60 -26.37 9.90
C CYS A 567 77.09 -26.53 9.69
N ARG A 568 76.64 -27.59 8.99
CA ARG A 568 75.20 -27.88 8.78
C ARG A 568 74.47 -28.19 10.09
N LYS A 569 75.10 -28.90 11.03
CA LYS A 569 74.55 -29.15 12.36
C LYS A 569 74.29 -27.83 13.09
N HIS A 570 75.29 -26.95 13.17
CA HIS A 570 75.13 -25.65 13.82
C HIS A 570 74.17 -24.73 13.08
N MET A 571 74.10 -24.79 11.75
CA MET A 571 73.10 -24.07 10.95
C MET A 571 71.68 -24.55 11.27
N LYS A 572 71.46 -25.86 11.40
CA LYS A 572 70.16 -26.43 11.82
C LYS A 572 69.80 -25.97 13.23
N SER A 573 70.74 -25.99 14.17
CA SER A 573 70.52 -25.53 15.55
C SER A 573 70.27 -24.02 15.62
N ALA A 574 70.94 -23.21 14.79
CA ALA A 574 70.71 -21.77 14.69
C ALA A 574 69.28 -21.47 14.24
N VAL A 575 68.75 -22.23 13.28
CA VAL A 575 67.35 -22.12 12.83
C VAL A 575 66.36 -22.60 13.90
N GLN A 576 66.71 -23.65 14.66
CA GLN A 576 65.86 -24.15 15.75
C GLN A 576 65.74 -23.19 16.93
N THR A 577 66.83 -22.44 17.22
CA THR A 577 66.93 -21.50 18.35
C THR A 577 66.54 -20.06 17.98
N GLN A 578 66.27 -19.80 16.70
CA GLN A 578 65.83 -18.48 16.24
C GLN A 578 64.53 -18.02 16.92
N PRO A 579 64.41 -16.72 17.23
CA PRO A 579 63.17 -16.15 17.73
C PRO A 579 61.99 -16.43 16.79
N ARG A 580 60.90 -16.95 17.38
CA ARG A 580 59.65 -17.23 16.65
C ARG A 580 58.71 -16.04 16.61
N THR A 581 58.79 -15.17 17.60
CA THR A 581 58.00 -13.94 17.78
C THR A 581 58.93 -12.75 17.99
N LEU A 582 58.37 -11.54 17.93
CA LEU A 582 59.10 -10.33 18.27
C LEU A 582 59.22 -10.23 19.81
N SER A 583 60.08 -9.33 20.30
CA SER A 583 60.11 -9.03 21.74
C SER A 583 58.86 -8.25 22.12
N LYS A 584 58.43 -8.37 23.40
CA LYS A 584 57.24 -7.68 23.89
C LYS A 584 57.31 -6.16 23.69
N GLU A 585 58.49 -5.56 23.82
CA GLU A 585 58.69 -4.13 23.61
C GLU A 585 58.39 -3.71 22.16
N VAL A 586 58.93 -4.44 21.19
CA VAL A 586 58.71 -4.16 19.75
C VAL A 586 57.28 -4.48 19.34
N GLU A 587 56.69 -5.54 19.89
CA GLU A 587 55.27 -5.86 19.68
C GLU A 587 54.36 -4.76 20.21
N ASN A 588 54.62 -4.23 21.41
CA ASN A 588 53.84 -3.15 22.01
C ASN A 588 54.01 -1.83 21.24
N GLU A 589 55.22 -1.48 20.80
CA GLU A 589 55.49 -0.30 19.97
C GLU A 589 54.65 -0.34 18.67
N LEU A 590 54.69 -1.46 17.95
CA LEU A 590 53.90 -1.68 16.74
C LEU A 590 52.40 -1.68 17.05
N ALA A 591 51.98 -2.38 18.10
CA ALA A 591 50.58 -2.46 18.48
C ALA A 591 50.00 -1.09 18.79
N ASN A 592 50.71 -0.26 19.57
CA ASN A 592 50.28 1.08 19.94
C ASN A 592 50.13 1.98 18.71
N ARG A 593 51.18 2.13 17.89
CA ARG A 593 51.15 3.00 16.70
C ARG A 593 50.02 2.63 15.73
N TYR A 594 49.87 1.34 15.43
CA TYR A 594 48.82 0.88 14.53
C TYR A 594 47.43 0.90 15.18
N SER A 595 47.33 0.82 16.51
CA SER A 595 46.06 1.01 17.22
C SER A 595 45.59 2.47 17.20
N GLU A 596 46.49 3.43 17.41
CA GLU A 596 46.21 4.86 17.29
C GLU A 596 45.69 5.19 15.89
N ARG A 597 46.38 4.70 14.85
CA ARG A 597 45.93 4.92 13.47
C ARG A 597 44.55 4.32 13.17
N ARG A 598 44.25 3.13 13.73
CA ARG A 598 42.92 2.53 13.60
C ARG A 598 41.86 3.31 14.37
N LEU A 599 42.19 3.84 15.55
CA LEU A 599 41.27 4.68 16.33
C LEU A 599 40.92 5.97 15.57
N GLU A 600 41.89 6.60 14.92
CA GLU A 600 41.66 7.76 14.04
C GLU A 600 40.69 7.41 12.90
N LEU A 601 40.94 6.32 12.18
CA LEU A 601 40.06 5.87 11.09
C LEU A 601 38.66 5.49 11.58
N HIS A 602 38.55 4.89 12.77
CA HIS A 602 37.27 4.60 13.40
C HIS A 602 36.52 5.90 13.77
N ALA A 603 37.21 6.89 14.34
CA ALA A 603 36.62 8.18 14.66
C ALA A 603 36.15 8.90 13.39
N GLU A 604 36.92 8.84 12.31
CA GLU A 604 36.53 9.38 11.00
C GLU A 604 35.29 8.66 10.43
N ARG A 605 35.24 7.33 10.55
CA ARG A 605 34.07 6.53 10.14
C ARG A 605 32.80 6.96 10.88
N GLU A 606 32.90 7.12 12.20
CA GLU A 606 31.75 7.52 13.03
C GLU A 606 31.33 8.96 12.73
N LYS A 607 32.29 9.87 12.50
CA LYS A 607 31.99 11.23 12.05
C LYS A 607 31.21 11.23 10.73
N ILE A 608 31.64 10.44 9.74
CA ILE A 608 30.93 10.31 8.46
C ILE A 608 29.51 9.75 8.67
N ASN A 609 29.36 8.70 9.47
CA ASN A 609 28.04 8.14 9.78
C ASN A 609 27.12 9.17 10.45
N GLN A 610 27.63 9.97 11.38
CA GLN A 610 26.87 11.05 12.04
C GLN A 610 26.46 12.14 11.04
N GLU A 611 27.39 12.61 10.19
CA GLU A 611 27.09 13.61 9.17
C GLU A 611 26.02 13.13 8.17
N ILE A 612 26.09 11.86 7.75
CA ILE A 612 25.08 11.26 6.89
C ILE A 612 23.73 11.16 7.61
N ALA A 613 23.71 10.73 8.87
CA ALA A 613 22.48 10.62 9.64
C ALA A 613 21.80 11.98 9.81
N VAL A 614 22.57 13.05 10.07
CA VAL A 614 22.06 14.43 10.13
C VAL A 614 21.45 14.83 8.78
N LYS A 615 22.18 14.65 7.67
CA LYS A 615 21.66 14.98 6.33
C LYS A 615 20.40 14.18 5.97
N GLN A 616 20.37 12.89 6.32
CA GLN A 616 19.17 12.06 6.12
C GLN A 616 17.97 12.58 6.92
N ALA A 617 18.19 13.01 8.17
CA ALA A 617 17.16 13.62 9.00
C ALA A 617 16.68 14.96 8.42
N GLU A 618 17.59 15.81 7.92
CA GLU A 618 17.26 17.09 7.27
C GLU A 618 16.41 16.90 6.00
N VAL A 619 16.82 15.98 5.12
CA VAL A 619 16.08 15.62 3.90
C VAL A 619 14.69 15.08 4.24
N THR A 620 14.60 14.20 5.25
CA THR A 620 13.31 13.64 5.70
C THR A 620 12.41 14.71 6.31
N SER A 621 12.96 15.60 7.14
CA SER A 621 12.23 16.71 7.75
C SER A 621 11.69 17.69 6.69
N SER A 622 12.51 17.98 5.68
CA SER A 622 12.14 18.84 4.55
C SER A 622 11.03 18.20 3.70
N LEU A 623 11.11 16.89 3.42
CA LEU A 623 10.06 16.14 2.75
C LEU A 623 8.75 16.20 3.54
N ASN A 624 8.78 15.94 4.85
CA ASN A 624 7.59 15.95 5.70
C ASN A 624 6.95 17.35 5.75
N SER A 625 7.76 18.40 5.84
CA SER A 625 7.28 19.79 5.84
C SER A 625 6.63 20.17 4.51
N ALA A 626 7.26 19.78 3.38
CA ALA A 626 6.72 20.02 2.05
C ALA A 626 5.43 19.24 1.77
N ARG A 627 5.34 17.99 2.26
CA ARG A 627 4.11 17.18 2.21
C ARG A 627 2.99 17.83 3.02
N ALA A 628 3.25 18.21 4.27
CA ALA A 628 2.28 18.87 5.12
C ALA A 628 1.73 20.17 4.51
N ALA A 629 2.59 20.96 3.85
CA ALA A 629 2.16 22.17 3.14
C ALA A 629 1.22 21.85 1.96
N LEU A 630 1.57 20.83 1.17
CA LEU A 630 0.75 20.38 0.04
C LEU A 630 -0.60 19.78 0.50
N ASP A 631 -0.60 19.03 1.60
CA ASP A 631 -1.80 18.44 2.21
C ASP A 631 -2.73 19.53 2.78
N ALA A 632 -2.16 20.59 3.36
CA ALA A 632 -2.91 21.76 3.81
C ALA A 632 -3.54 22.53 2.64
N ASP A 633 -2.86 22.64 1.49
CA ASP A 633 -3.43 23.23 0.27
C ASP A 633 -4.63 22.43 -0.23
N LEU A 634 -4.52 21.10 -0.29
CA LEU A 634 -5.63 20.23 -0.67
C LEU A 634 -6.81 20.35 0.30
N THR A 635 -6.54 20.35 1.60
CA THR A 635 -7.57 20.50 2.64
C THR A 635 -8.33 21.82 2.49
N ARG A 636 -7.63 22.94 2.29
CA ARG A 636 -8.25 24.26 2.05
C ARG A 636 -9.13 24.25 0.80
N PHE A 637 -8.63 23.65 -0.28
CA PHE A 637 -9.38 23.54 -1.53
C PHE A 637 -10.65 22.69 -1.35
N ASN A 638 -10.53 21.52 -0.72
CA ASN A 638 -11.65 20.62 -0.43
C ASN A 638 -12.75 21.28 0.41
N VAL A 639 -12.38 22.05 1.44
CA VAL A 639 -13.34 22.80 2.24
C VAL A 639 -14.05 23.86 1.40
N ALA A 640 -13.31 24.61 0.57
CA ALA A 640 -13.90 25.63 -0.30
C ALA A 640 -14.86 25.02 -1.34
N ILE A 641 -14.44 23.93 -2.00
CA ILE A 641 -15.24 23.26 -3.04
C ILE A 641 -16.49 22.59 -2.43
N ALA A 642 -16.39 22.00 -1.24
CA ALA A 642 -17.52 21.41 -0.52
C ALA A 642 -18.59 22.44 -0.17
N ASN A 643 -18.18 23.64 0.28
CA ASN A 643 -19.11 24.73 0.58
C ASN A 643 -19.87 25.18 -0.68
N VAL A 644 -19.15 25.38 -1.79
CA VAL A 644 -19.74 25.75 -3.09
C VAL A 644 -20.70 24.66 -3.58
N ARG A 645 -20.29 23.39 -3.50
CA ARG A 645 -21.11 22.23 -3.88
C ARG A 645 -22.39 22.19 -3.05
N THR A 646 -22.29 22.30 -1.73
CA THR A 646 -23.44 22.22 -0.81
C THR A 646 -24.46 23.31 -1.12
N GLN A 647 -24.00 24.55 -1.32
CA GLN A 647 -24.87 25.67 -1.73
C GLN A 647 -25.55 25.40 -3.07
N ARG A 648 -24.80 24.94 -4.08
CA ARG A 648 -25.37 24.63 -5.42
C ARG A 648 -26.38 23.49 -5.37
N THR A 649 -26.11 22.43 -4.61
CA THR A 649 -27.04 21.29 -4.42
C THR A 649 -28.33 21.75 -3.75
N MET A 650 -28.24 22.59 -2.70
CA MET A 650 -29.42 23.15 -2.03
C MET A 650 -30.27 23.99 -3.00
N ILE A 651 -29.64 24.87 -3.79
CA ILE A 651 -30.34 25.70 -4.78
C ILE A 651 -30.97 24.82 -5.88
N LEU A 652 -30.27 23.78 -6.34
CA LEU A 652 -30.77 22.83 -7.31
C LEU A 652 -31.99 22.06 -6.78
N GLN A 653 -31.95 21.61 -5.53
CA GLN A 653 -33.07 20.93 -4.88
C GLN A 653 -34.29 21.85 -4.76
N GLN A 654 -34.09 23.11 -4.36
CA GLN A 654 -35.15 24.12 -4.32
C GLN A 654 -35.74 24.37 -5.72
N ALA A 655 -34.90 24.52 -6.74
CA ALA A 655 -35.34 24.70 -8.12
C ALA A 655 -36.15 23.49 -8.64
N ASN A 656 -35.71 22.26 -8.33
CA ASN A 656 -36.45 21.05 -8.67
C ASN A 656 -37.83 21.00 -7.98
N SER A 657 -37.90 21.38 -6.70
CA SER A 657 -39.18 21.44 -5.97
C SER A 657 -40.15 22.46 -6.59
N HIS A 658 -39.61 23.59 -7.08
CA HIS A 658 -40.39 24.62 -7.76
C HIS A 658 -40.91 24.15 -9.12
N VAL A 659 -40.09 23.43 -9.90
CA VAL A 659 -40.52 22.80 -11.16
C VAL A 659 -41.67 21.83 -10.90
N LEU A 660 -41.58 21.00 -9.87
CA LEU A 660 -42.64 20.04 -9.52
C LEU A 660 -43.96 20.75 -9.14
N GLU A 661 -43.87 21.86 -8.41
CA GLU A 661 -45.03 22.68 -8.07
C GLU A 661 -45.66 23.34 -9.30
N LEU A 662 -44.86 23.88 -10.22
CA LEU A 662 -45.34 24.44 -11.48
C LEU A 662 -46.02 23.37 -12.35
N GLN A 663 -45.49 22.15 -12.41
CA GLN A 663 -46.10 21.03 -13.11
C GLN A 663 -47.49 20.69 -12.56
N ARG A 664 -47.64 20.63 -11.23
CA ARG A 664 -48.95 20.41 -10.59
C ARG A 664 -49.95 21.52 -10.92
N ARG A 665 -49.52 22.79 -10.86
CA ARG A 665 -50.39 23.93 -11.22
C ARG A 665 -50.79 23.90 -12.70
N LEU A 666 -49.84 23.59 -13.59
CA LEU A 666 -50.10 23.46 -15.01
C LEU A 666 -51.08 22.32 -15.29
N GLN A 667 -50.99 21.20 -14.59
CA GLN A 667 -51.94 20.10 -14.70
C GLN A 667 -53.36 20.56 -14.36
N MET A 668 -53.55 21.23 -13.22
CA MET A 668 -54.87 21.77 -12.82
C MET A 668 -55.43 22.77 -13.84
N ILE A 669 -54.61 23.71 -14.32
CA ILE A 669 -55.05 24.72 -15.29
C ILE A 669 -55.26 24.11 -16.69
N SER A 670 -54.53 23.07 -17.05
CA SER A 670 -54.75 22.35 -18.31
C SER A 670 -56.11 21.66 -18.31
N MET A 671 -56.51 21.03 -17.20
CA MET A 671 -57.85 20.45 -17.05
C MET A 671 -58.96 21.50 -17.23
N ASP A 672 -58.81 22.69 -16.64
CA ASP A 672 -59.77 23.80 -16.85
C ASP A 672 -59.72 24.36 -18.27
N ALA A 673 -58.53 24.44 -18.89
CA ALA A 673 -58.37 24.88 -20.27
C ALA A 673 -59.04 23.92 -21.26
N ASP A 674 -58.91 22.62 -21.03
CA ASP A 674 -59.49 21.55 -21.83
C ASP A 674 -61.02 21.55 -21.71
N ALA A 675 -61.56 21.89 -20.54
CA ALA A 675 -63.00 22.15 -20.37
C ALA A 675 -63.52 23.26 -21.31
N HIS A 676 -62.67 24.21 -21.73
CA HIS A 676 -63.00 25.31 -22.63
C HIS A 676 -62.51 25.07 -24.08
N GLN A 677 -62.09 23.85 -24.44
CA GLN A 677 -61.56 23.51 -25.76
C GLN A 677 -62.61 23.68 -26.87
N GLU A 678 -63.90 23.51 -26.55
CA GLU A 678 -65.00 23.64 -27.52
C GLU A 678 -65.36 25.11 -27.86
N ILE A 679 -64.88 26.07 -27.06
CA ILE A 679 -65.16 27.50 -27.22
C ILE A 679 -64.17 28.08 -28.23
N THR A 680 -64.49 27.92 -29.51
CA THR A 680 -63.69 28.43 -30.65
C THR A 680 -64.58 29.17 -31.65
N TYR A 681 -63.99 30.08 -32.43
CA TYR A 681 -64.73 30.86 -33.42
C TYR A 681 -65.43 29.98 -34.47
N LEU A 682 -64.75 28.93 -34.96
CA LEU A 682 -65.32 27.97 -35.92
C LEU A 682 -66.50 27.19 -35.35
N ARG A 683 -66.40 26.73 -34.10
CA ARG A 683 -67.51 26.03 -33.43
C ARG A 683 -68.64 27.01 -33.09
N PHE A 684 -68.32 28.26 -32.75
CA PHE A 684 -69.33 29.32 -32.60
C PHE A 684 -70.08 29.58 -33.91
N LEU A 685 -69.40 29.70 -35.05
CA LEU A 685 -70.08 29.89 -36.34
C LEU A 685 -70.99 28.71 -36.69
N ARG A 686 -70.56 27.47 -36.43
CA ARG A 686 -71.40 26.27 -36.62
C ARG A 686 -72.60 26.26 -35.67
N PHE A 687 -72.38 26.50 -34.38
CA PHE A 687 -73.44 26.57 -33.37
C PHE A 687 -74.43 27.70 -33.68
N ALA A 688 -73.92 28.88 -34.03
CA ALA A 688 -74.72 30.03 -34.36
C ALA A 688 -75.48 29.81 -35.67
N LEU A 689 -74.92 29.27 -36.74
CA LEU A 689 -75.65 29.13 -38.01
C LEU A 689 -76.55 27.88 -38.05
N LEU A 690 -76.09 26.75 -37.50
CA LEU A 690 -76.72 25.43 -37.63
C LEU A 690 -77.43 24.95 -36.35
N GLY A 691 -77.17 25.59 -35.20
CA GLY A 691 -77.81 25.23 -33.92
C GLY A 691 -77.33 23.93 -33.30
N LYS A 692 -76.21 23.40 -33.77
CA LYS A 692 -75.59 22.16 -33.33
C LYS A 692 -74.22 22.42 -32.73
#